data_AF-G8M209-F1
#
_entry.id   AF-G8M209-F1
#
_cell.length_a   1.000
_cell.length_b   1.000
_cell.length_c   1.000
_cell.angle_alpha   90.00
_cell.angle_beta   90.00
_cell.angle_gamma   90.00
#
_symmetry.space_group_name_H-M   'P 1'
#
loop_
_entity.id
_entity.type
_entity.pdbx_description
1 polymer ?
#
loop_
_entity_poly.entity_id
_entity_poly.type
_entity_poly.pdbx_seq_one_letter_code
_entity_poly.pdbx_strand_id
1 'polypeptide(L)'
;MKHKLMGKFSILMSLTLLLSLLPLNVQAKTVTSNETGTHGGYNYEYWKDSGNGTMVLKDGGAFSCEWNNINNILFRKGLKFDETKTHQQIGYMTLTYSCDYQPNGNSYLAVYGWTSDPLVEYYVIESWGTWKPPGNVQSKGTITVDGGVYDIFETTRYNQPSIKGNATFQQYWSVRQQKRTSGTVSVTEHFKAWEAKGMKMGKFYEISLVVEGYQSSGKADVTMMSINIGGNSANPTGTTVVPTPASGSGKSAFSTIEAEDFDNAYGSSIRSIGMGVGYIENGNYLVYNNINFGDGASAFSAKVANGNTTATTIQLRLGSPSGTLIGSLSVPSTGGWNNYEELSTTVSGASGTKDLYLCFNGPVNIDCFSFAKGNSNTNPINPGYILLGDVDQNGTINSLDYAKYKMYLLGMISSLPEEGDINRDGDMNSIDYAMLKQHLLGIINLEELSGPKTTPTPVVIVTPTPTKTPSEGTFHCFLLLGQSNMAGWARAQDSDKIPNPRILALGYDNNQWGVAVPPLHEAFQGAIGPGDWFAKTIIERLPENDTIGLIPCAISGEKIETFMKNGGSKYNWIVSRARMAQQRGGVIEGILFHQGESNNGQQDWPNKVSTLISDLKKDLGLGDIPVLVGELLYTGSCAGHNTLVNRLPSMIPNCYVISAQGLSGDPADFWGLHFNHDSTVEFGKRYAKKMIEVLGW
;
A
#
# COMPACT_ATOMS: atom_id res chain seq x y z
N MET A 1 40.29 -79.32 -33.98
CA MET A 1 40.78 -79.28 -35.38
C MET A 1 39.96 -78.24 -36.14
N LYS A 2 40.67 -77.23 -36.70
CA LYS A 2 40.44 -76.45 -37.95
C LYS A 2 39.01 -76.05 -38.37
N HIS A 3 38.68 -74.75 -38.31
CA HIS A 3 38.58 -73.74 -39.42
C HIS A 3 37.16 -73.64 -40.03
N LYS A 4 36.56 -72.52 -40.48
CA LYS A 4 36.90 -71.10 -40.74
C LYS A 4 35.59 -70.38 -41.14
N LEU A 5 35.40 -69.08 -40.84
CA LEU A 5 34.93 -68.00 -41.74
C LEU A 5 34.83 -66.68 -40.92
N MET A 6 35.72 -65.69 -41.13
CA MET A 6 35.49 -64.41 -41.85
C MET A 6 34.21 -63.68 -41.39
N GLY A 7 34.18 -62.45 -40.88
CA GLY A 7 35.14 -61.34 -40.81
C GLY A 7 34.34 -60.04 -40.92
N LYS A 8 34.66 -58.99 -40.15
CA LYS A 8 34.76 -57.58 -40.60
C LYS A 8 35.07 -56.63 -39.43
N PHE A 9 35.99 -55.72 -39.77
CA PHE A 9 36.56 -54.61 -39.03
C PHE A 9 35.60 -53.41 -38.92
N SER A 10 35.78 -52.64 -37.83
CA SER A 10 35.72 -51.17 -37.69
C SER A 10 34.58 -50.35 -38.30
N ILE A 11 33.87 -49.62 -37.43
CA ILE A 11 33.87 -48.14 -37.28
C ILE A 11 32.82 -47.81 -36.23
N LEU A 12 33.21 -47.26 -35.07
CA LEU A 12 32.52 -46.09 -34.48
C LEU A 12 33.36 -45.47 -33.35
N MET A 13 33.98 -44.35 -33.66
CA MET A 13 34.54 -43.39 -32.71
C MET A 13 33.95 -42.04 -33.09
N SER A 14 32.92 -41.60 -32.36
CA SER A 14 32.52 -40.20 -32.12
C SER A 14 31.09 -40.14 -31.57
N LEU A 15 30.94 -40.02 -30.24
CA LEU A 15 29.99 -39.07 -29.67
C LEU A 15 30.38 -38.76 -28.22
N THR A 16 31.06 -37.63 -28.09
CA THR A 16 31.36 -36.92 -26.86
C THR A 16 30.11 -36.25 -26.28
N LEU A 17 29.99 -36.34 -24.95
CA LEU A 17 29.58 -35.27 -24.03
C LEU A 17 28.19 -34.64 -24.20
N LEU A 18 27.23 -35.03 -23.34
CA LEU A 18 26.40 -34.14 -22.49
C LEU A 18 25.23 -34.97 -21.92
N LEU A 19 25.36 -35.51 -20.70
CA LEU A 19 24.21 -35.98 -19.94
C LEU A 19 24.54 -35.99 -18.44
N SER A 20 24.75 -34.79 -17.90
CA SER A 20 24.68 -34.54 -16.46
C SER A 20 24.39 -33.07 -16.22
N LEU A 21 23.13 -32.66 -16.30
CA LEU A 21 22.56 -31.45 -15.69
C LEU A 21 21.03 -31.57 -15.81
N LEU A 22 20.45 -32.48 -15.04
CA LEU A 22 19.03 -32.36 -14.69
C LEU A 22 18.94 -31.18 -13.71
N PRO A 23 18.01 -30.23 -13.89
CA PRO A 23 17.75 -29.24 -12.85
C PRO A 23 17.33 -29.99 -11.58
N LEU A 24 18.04 -29.76 -10.48
CA LEU A 24 17.60 -30.17 -9.16
C LEU A 24 16.26 -29.47 -8.90
N ASN A 25 15.17 -30.22 -8.98
CA ASN A 25 13.90 -29.83 -8.36
C ASN A 25 14.20 -29.66 -6.86
N VAL A 26 14.39 -28.43 -6.40
CA VAL A 26 14.46 -28.15 -4.96
C VAL A 26 13.04 -28.30 -4.44
N GLN A 27 12.69 -29.50 -3.97
CA GLN A 27 11.42 -29.74 -3.29
C GLN A 27 11.33 -28.84 -2.06
N ALA A 28 10.12 -28.38 -1.74
CA ALA A 28 9.82 -27.74 -0.47
C ALA A 28 10.32 -28.65 0.67
N LYS A 29 11.33 -28.18 1.40
CA LYS A 29 11.94 -28.95 2.49
C LYS A 29 11.23 -28.59 3.80
N THR A 30 10.64 -29.59 4.44
CA THR A 30 10.04 -29.43 5.77
C THR A 30 11.06 -29.78 6.85
N VAL A 31 11.22 -28.90 7.83
CA VAL A 31 12.12 -29.01 8.99
C VAL A 31 11.28 -28.99 10.27
N THR A 32 11.47 -29.98 11.14
CA THR A 32 10.68 -30.15 12.39
C THR A 32 11.55 -30.33 13.64
N SER A 33 12.88 -30.29 13.49
CA SER A 33 13.85 -30.37 14.56
C SER A 33 15.00 -29.38 14.32
N ASN A 34 15.83 -29.16 15.34
CA ASN A 34 16.92 -28.18 15.26
C ASN A 34 17.84 -28.49 14.09
N GLU A 35 17.93 -27.55 13.16
CA GLU A 35 18.63 -27.73 11.91
C GLU A 35 19.11 -26.38 11.37
N THR A 36 20.33 -26.38 10.83
CA THR A 36 20.87 -25.25 10.06
C THR A 36 21.27 -25.74 8.68
N GLY A 37 21.20 -24.88 7.69
CA GLY A 37 21.63 -25.23 6.34
C GLY A 37 21.55 -24.06 5.38
N THR A 38 21.62 -24.38 4.09
CA THR A 38 21.38 -23.43 3.00
C THR A 38 20.24 -23.91 2.13
N HIS A 39 19.39 -22.98 1.69
CA HIS A 39 18.26 -23.25 0.81
C HIS A 39 17.89 -22.00 0.03
N GLY A 40 17.69 -22.11 -1.28
CA GLY A 40 17.27 -20.97 -2.12
C GLY A 40 18.24 -19.78 -2.10
N GLY A 41 19.53 -20.04 -1.89
CA GLY A 41 20.56 -18.98 -1.79
C GLY A 41 20.68 -18.31 -0.42
N TYR A 42 19.90 -18.73 0.58
CA TYR A 42 19.94 -18.20 1.95
C TYR A 42 20.36 -19.26 2.95
N ASN A 43 21.05 -18.84 4.01
CA ASN A 43 21.19 -19.65 5.21
C ASN A 43 19.84 -19.72 5.91
N TYR A 44 19.43 -20.90 6.38
CA TYR A 44 18.27 -21.05 7.26
C TYR A 44 18.67 -21.67 8.59
N GLU A 45 17.86 -21.37 9.60
CA GLU A 45 17.94 -22.02 10.90
C GLU A 45 16.53 -22.22 11.47
N TYR A 46 16.29 -23.46 11.87
CA TYR A 46 15.23 -23.84 12.79
C TYR A 46 15.89 -24.15 14.13
N TRP A 47 15.47 -23.47 15.19
CA TRP A 47 15.93 -23.79 16.54
C TRP A 47 14.77 -23.72 17.52
N LYS A 48 14.66 -24.71 18.41
CA LYS A 48 13.78 -24.69 19.59
C LYS A 48 14.40 -25.40 20.77
N ASP A 49 13.90 -25.12 21.97
CA ASP A 49 14.24 -25.85 23.19
C ASP A 49 13.26 -27.00 23.52
N SER A 50 11.97 -26.78 23.31
CA SER A 50 10.87 -27.65 23.71
C SER A 50 9.63 -27.38 22.86
N GLY A 51 8.57 -28.19 22.97
CA GLY A 51 7.35 -28.04 22.17
C GLY A 51 7.50 -28.47 20.70
N ASN A 52 6.49 -28.16 19.89
CA ASN A 52 6.41 -28.58 18.49
C ASN A 52 6.43 -27.37 17.54
N GLY A 53 7.12 -27.52 16.42
CA GLY A 53 7.06 -26.54 15.35
C GLY A 53 7.49 -27.14 14.02
N THR A 54 7.08 -26.50 12.93
CA THR A 54 7.38 -26.88 11.56
C THR A 54 7.82 -25.66 10.80
N MET A 55 8.88 -25.78 9.99
CA MET A 55 9.31 -24.79 9.02
C MET A 55 9.31 -25.43 7.64
N VAL A 56 8.63 -24.83 6.68
CA VAL A 56 8.66 -25.25 5.28
C VAL A 56 9.50 -24.23 4.53
N LEU A 57 10.66 -24.68 4.05
CA LEU A 57 11.55 -23.87 3.22
C LEU A 57 10.94 -23.77 1.83
N LYS A 58 10.71 -22.52 1.38
CA LYS A 58 10.24 -22.19 0.04
C LYS A 58 11.40 -21.61 -0.79
N ASP A 59 11.14 -21.33 -2.05
CA ASP A 59 12.13 -20.74 -2.96
C ASP A 59 12.67 -19.40 -2.45
N GLY A 60 13.93 -19.11 -2.78
CA GLY A 60 14.60 -17.89 -2.33
C GLY A 60 14.65 -17.77 -0.81
N GLY A 61 14.37 -16.56 -0.32
CA GLY A 61 14.30 -16.25 1.11
C GLY A 61 12.98 -16.66 1.80
N ALA A 62 11.97 -17.09 1.04
CA ALA A 62 10.65 -17.39 1.59
C ALA A 62 10.64 -18.66 2.46
N PHE A 63 9.75 -18.68 3.44
CA PHE A 63 9.46 -19.84 4.27
C PHE A 63 8.10 -19.66 4.96
N SER A 64 7.44 -20.76 5.32
CA SER A 64 6.32 -20.72 6.28
C SER A 64 6.68 -21.47 7.54
N CYS A 65 6.08 -21.09 8.66
CA CYS A 65 6.26 -21.79 9.91
C CYS A 65 4.96 -21.86 10.71
N GLU A 66 4.89 -22.89 11.53
CA GLU A 66 3.83 -23.09 12.51
C GLU A 66 4.48 -23.61 13.80
N TRP A 67 4.04 -23.11 14.95
CA TRP A 67 4.50 -23.57 16.25
C TRP A 67 3.33 -23.70 17.20
N ASN A 68 3.44 -24.65 18.12
CA ASN A 68 2.40 -24.94 19.08
C ASN A 68 3.02 -25.28 20.44
N ASN A 69 2.53 -24.61 21.48
CA ASN A 69 2.90 -24.80 22.88
C ASN A 69 4.42 -24.88 23.08
N ILE A 70 5.12 -23.86 22.56
CA ILE A 70 6.58 -23.77 22.63
C ILE A 70 7.02 -23.07 23.92
N ASN A 71 8.23 -23.34 24.44
CA ASN A 71 8.89 -22.40 25.35
C ASN A 71 9.66 -21.33 24.55
N ASN A 72 10.61 -21.72 23.69
CA ASN A 72 11.25 -20.82 22.72
C ASN A 72 11.49 -21.53 21.37
N ILE A 73 11.20 -20.84 20.27
CA ILE A 73 11.49 -21.26 18.89
C ILE A 73 11.84 -20.08 18.00
N LEU A 74 12.80 -20.28 17.12
CA LEU A 74 13.22 -19.32 16.10
C LEU A 74 13.20 -20.01 14.73
N PHE A 75 12.53 -19.36 13.79
CA PHE A 75 12.56 -19.70 12.36
C PHE A 75 13.18 -18.54 11.61
N ARG A 76 14.29 -18.76 10.91
CA ARG A 76 14.93 -17.68 10.17
C ARG A 76 15.58 -18.10 8.88
N LYS A 77 15.60 -17.17 7.94
CA LYS A 77 16.39 -17.22 6.70
C LYS A 77 17.14 -15.90 6.53
N GLY A 78 18.37 -15.97 6.04
CA GLY A 78 19.24 -14.81 5.89
C GLY A 78 20.60 -15.12 5.31
N LEU A 79 21.56 -14.24 5.58
CA LEU A 79 22.95 -14.35 5.16
C LEU A 79 23.85 -14.44 6.39
N LYS A 80 24.81 -15.38 6.36
CA LYS A 80 25.91 -15.45 7.32
C LYS A 80 27.19 -14.86 6.72
N PHE A 81 28.01 -14.27 7.58
CA PHE A 81 29.27 -13.63 7.26
C PHE A 81 30.41 -14.27 8.06
N ASP A 82 31.64 -14.02 7.63
CA ASP A 82 32.85 -14.63 8.17
C ASP A 82 33.44 -13.87 9.37
N GLU A 83 32.72 -12.88 9.91
CA GLU A 83 33.16 -12.06 11.04
C GLU A 83 34.45 -11.26 10.78
N THR A 84 34.75 -10.94 9.52
CA THR A 84 35.94 -10.15 9.18
C THR A 84 35.66 -8.67 8.93
N LYS A 85 34.42 -8.34 8.54
CA LYS A 85 34.03 -6.99 8.07
C LYS A 85 32.96 -6.36 8.97
N THR A 86 33.07 -5.06 9.15
CA THR A 86 32.01 -4.20 9.70
C THR A 86 30.91 -3.96 8.68
N HIS A 87 29.73 -3.46 9.10
CA HIS A 87 28.65 -3.15 8.15
C HIS A 87 29.06 -2.13 7.09
N GLN A 88 29.91 -1.16 7.45
CA GLN A 88 30.46 -0.16 6.52
C GLN A 88 31.33 -0.81 5.42
N GLN A 89 32.04 -1.89 5.74
CA GLN A 89 32.88 -2.62 4.79
C GLN A 89 32.11 -3.65 3.96
N ILE A 90 30.96 -4.12 4.45
CA ILE A 90 30.06 -5.02 3.73
C ILE A 90 29.26 -4.24 2.68
N GLY A 91 28.83 -3.02 3.03
CA GLY A 91 28.08 -2.13 2.15
C GLY A 91 26.68 -1.85 2.69
N TYR A 92 25.90 -1.07 1.93
CA TYR A 92 24.53 -0.76 2.31
C TYR A 92 23.65 -2.01 2.19
N MET A 93 22.85 -2.27 3.22
CA MET A 93 22.07 -3.48 3.38
C MET A 93 20.59 -3.13 3.54
N THR A 94 19.76 -3.81 2.74
CA THR A 94 18.30 -3.75 2.83
C THR A 94 17.72 -5.15 2.90
N LEU A 95 16.64 -5.31 3.65
CA LEU A 95 15.85 -6.53 3.69
C LEU A 95 14.41 -6.19 3.28
N THR A 96 13.92 -6.79 2.20
CA THR A 96 12.53 -6.63 1.74
C THR A 96 11.76 -7.90 2.02
N TYR A 97 10.57 -7.79 2.60
CA TYR A 97 9.78 -8.94 3.02
C TYR A 97 8.28 -8.72 2.92
N SER A 98 7.53 -9.82 2.88
CA SER A 98 6.07 -9.83 3.05
C SER A 98 5.67 -11.08 3.83
N CYS A 99 4.91 -10.91 4.90
CA CYS A 99 4.53 -11.97 5.80
C CYS A 99 3.05 -11.91 6.19
N ASP A 100 2.34 -13.02 6.01
CA ASP A 100 1.08 -13.27 6.71
C ASP A 100 1.40 -13.79 8.11
N TYR A 101 1.30 -12.93 9.11
CA TYR A 101 1.83 -13.16 10.46
C TYR A 101 0.69 -13.28 11.49
N GLN A 102 0.47 -14.50 12.01
CA GLN A 102 -0.66 -14.85 12.88
C GLN A 102 -0.18 -15.50 14.19
N PRO A 103 0.49 -14.73 15.07
CA PRO A 103 0.90 -15.25 16.38
C PRO A 103 -0.29 -15.40 17.33
N ASN A 104 -0.24 -16.41 18.18
CA ASN A 104 -1.15 -16.61 19.32
C ASN A 104 -0.34 -16.68 20.63
N GLY A 105 -0.03 -15.51 21.18
CA GLY A 105 0.82 -15.32 22.36
C GLY A 105 2.02 -14.42 22.06
N ASN A 106 3.10 -14.56 22.85
CA ASN A 106 4.30 -13.75 22.63
C ASN A 106 5.10 -14.28 21.42
N SER A 107 5.47 -13.37 20.52
CA SER A 107 6.17 -13.68 19.27
C SER A 107 6.68 -12.39 18.65
N TYR A 108 7.75 -12.47 17.84
CA TYR A 108 8.30 -11.33 17.09
C TYR A 108 8.46 -11.65 15.61
N LEU A 109 8.27 -10.63 14.78
CA LEU A 109 8.66 -10.59 13.37
C LEU A 109 9.68 -9.47 13.19
N ALA A 110 10.92 -9.83 12.83
CA ALA A 110 12.03 -8.89 12.91
C ALA A 110 13.15 -9.19 11.91
N VAL A 111 13.95 -8.17 11.61
CA VAL A 111 15.34 -8.40 11.18
C VAL A 111 16.16 -8.73 12.42
N TYR A 112 16.99 -9.76 12.33
CA TYR A 112 17.76 -10.32 13.42
C TYR A 112 19.19 -10.64 12.99
N GLY A 113 20.13 -10.55 13.92
CA GLY A 113 21.45 -11.11 13.70
C GLY A 113 22.42 -10.84 14.84
N TRP A 114 23.69 -11.09 14.55
CA TRP A 114 24.79 -10.90 15.49
C TRP A 114 25.96 -10.15 14.88
N THR A 115 26.69 -9.46 15.74
CA THR A 115 28.08 -9.06 15.49
C THR A 115 29.03 -9.67 16.51
N SER A 116 30.32 -9.70 16.20
CA SER A 116 31.42 -10.01 17.11
C SER A 116 32.39 -8.84 17.24
N ASP A 117 33.04 -8.74 18.41
CA ASP A 117 33.98 -7.65 18.74
C ASP A 117 33.46 -6.22 18.49
N PRO A 118 32.41 -5.75 19.22
CA PRO A 118 31.79 -6.42 20.36
C PRO A 118 30.75 -7.48 19.97
N LEU A 119 30.57 -8.45 20.88
CA LEU A 119 29.48 -9.42 20.80
C LEU A 119 28.16 -8.72 21.07
N VAL A 120 27.31 -8.64 20.04
CA VAL A 120 26.00 -7.97 20.11
C VAL A 120 24.99 -8.83 19.37
N GLU A 121 23.86 -9.09 20.01
CA GLU A 121 22.66 -9.59 19.35
C GLU A 121 21.76 -8.40 19.01
N TYR A 122 21.16 -8.35 17.82
CA TYR A 122 20.37 -7.18 17.46
C TYR A 122 19.04 -7.55 16.80
N TYR A 123 18.07 -6.64 16.99
CA TYR A 123 16.71 -6.77 16.48
C TYR A 123 16.22 -5.44 15.88
N VAL A 124 15.64 -5.50 14.68
CA VAL A 124 14.75 -4.47 14.15
C VAL A 124 13.35 -5.07 14.08
N ILE A 125 12.53 -4.76 15.09
CA ILE A 125 11.20 -5.35 15.30
C ILE A 125 10.17 -4.62 14.43
N GLU A 126 9.56 -5.34 13.50
CA GLU A 126 8.52 -4.84 12.61
C GLU A 126 7.11 -5.12 13.15
N SER A 127 6.91 -6.29 13.77
CA SER A 127 5.66 -6.67 14.44
C SER A 127 5.92 -7.60 15.62
N TRP A 128 4.90 -7.80 16.43
CA TRP A 128 4.93 -8.66 17.61
C TRP A 128 3.56 -9.26 17.90
N GLY A 129 3.51 -10.26 18.76
CA GLY A 129 2.29 -10.87 19.29
C GLY A 129 1.66 -10.04 20.42
N THR A 130 1.47 -10.67 21.58
CA THR A 130 0.80 -10.07 22.75
C THR A 130 1.66 -9.10 23.55
N TRP A 131 2.99 -9.15 23.39
CA TRP A 131 3.93 -8.32 24.17
C TRP A 131 4.87 -7.54 23.25
N LYS A 132 4.99 -6.22 23.50
CA LYS A 132 5.91 -5.35 22.75
C LYS A 132 7.30 -5.42 23.41
N PRO A 133 8.33 -5.92 22.70
CA PRO A 133 9.70 -5.92 23.23
C PRO A 133 10.29 -4.50 23.30
N PRO A 134 11.37 -4.28 24.07
CA PRO A 134 11.95 -5.19 25.07
C PRO A 134 11.31 -5.04 26.47
N GLY A 135 10.13 -4.41 26.57
CA GLY A 135 9.44 -4.16 27.84
C GLY A 135 9.82 -2.83 28.48
N ASN A 136 9.94 -2.82 29.82
CA ASN A 136 10.19 -1.60 30.61
C ASN A 136 11.68 -1.22 30.59
N VAL A 137 12.19 -0.86 29.42
CA VAL A 137 13.55 -0.35 29.21
C VAL A 137 13.45 1.11 28.77
N GLN A 138 14.28 1.99 29.33
CA GLN A 138 14.30 3.38 28.91
C GLN A 138 14.81 3.49 27.46
N SER A 139 14.04 4.17 26.61
CA SER A 139 14.45 4.43 25.24
C SER A 139 15.68 5.34 25.19
N LYS A 140 16.62 5.03 24.27
CA LYS A 140 17.80 5.85 23.95
C LYS A 140 17.54 6.87 22.84
N GLY A 141 16.30 6.96 22.36
CA GLY A 141 15.86 7.86 21.30
C GLY A 141 15.09 7.11 20.21
N THR A 142 14.86 7.77 19.09
CA THR A 142 14.11 7.22 17.96
C THR A 142 14.88 7.35 16.65
N ILE A 143 14.46 6.56 15.66
CA ILE A 143 14.79 6.75 14.23
C ILE A 143 13.50 6.76 13.42
N THR A 144 13.42 7.63 12.41
CA THR A 144 12.36 7.64 11.41
C THR A 144 12.94 7.19 10.07
N VAL A 145 12.50 6.04 9.58
CA VAL A 145 12.98 5.40 8.35
C VAL A 145 11.90 4.45 7.82
N ASP A 146 11.93 4.13 6.53
CA ASP A 146 11.01 3.16 5.90
C ASP A 146 9.50 3.43 6.15
N GLY A 147 9.14 4.70 6.30
CA GLY A 147 7.75 5.13 6.59
C GLY A 147 7.28 4.78 8.01
N GLY A 148 8.18 4.52 8.96
CA GLY A 148 7.87 4.24 10.35
C GLY A 148 8.75 4.99 11.34
N VAL A 149 8.31 5.02 12.60
CA VAL A 149 9.12 5.49 13.74
C VAL A 149 9.46 4.28 14.60
N TYR A 150 10.73 4.16 14.98
CA TYR A 150 11.25 3.08 15.82
C TYR A 150 11.82 3.67 17.10
N ASP A 151 11.42 3.10 18.24
CA ASP A 151 12.03 3.36 19.53
C ASP A 151 13.32 2.54 19.66
N ILE A 152 14.43 3.17 20.05
CA ILE A 152 15.74 2.53 20.18
C ILE A 152 16.00 2.14 21.64
N PHE A 153 16.45 0.91 21.88
CA PHE A 153 16.79 0.41 23.22
C PHE A 153 18.10 -0.37 23.22
N GLU A 154 18.70 -0.46 24.40
CA GLU A 154 19.86 -1.29 24.68
C GLU A 154 19.61 -2.07 25.98
N THR A 155 19.84 -3.38 25.96
CA THR A 155 19.76 -4.25 27.14
C THR A 155 21.03 -5.09 27.28
N THR A 156 21.26 -5.66 28.46
CA THR A 156 22.38 -6.57 28.72
C THR A 156 21.86 -7.95 29.04
N ARG A 157 22.42 -8.97 28.39
CA ARG A 157 22.20 -10.38 28.70
C ARG A 157 23.39 -10.89 29.49
N TYR A 158 23.16 -11.35 30.72
CA TYR A 158 24.21 -11.85 31.62
C TYR A 158 24.32 -13.37 31.55
N ASN A 159 25.50 -13.87 31.14
CA ASN A 159 25.81 -15.30 31.06
C ASN A 159 24.73 -16.13 30.32
N GLN A 160 24.35 -15.67 29.13
CA GLN A 160 23.32 -16.31 28.31
C GLN A 160 23.95 -16.99 27.08
N PRO A 161 23.26 -17.97 26.46
CA PRO A 161 23.71 -18.57 25.21
C PRO A 161 23.90 -17.52 24.10
N SER A 162 24.95 -17.69 23.29
CA SER A 162 25.29 -16.83 22.16
C SER A 162 26.05 -17.61 21.08
N ILE A 163 26.37 -16.93 19.96
CA ILE A 163 27.23 -17.46 18.90
C ILE A 163 28.68 -17.74 19.36
N LYS A 164 29.07 -17.31 20.56
CA LYS A 164 30.38 -17.59 21.20
C LYS A 164 30.25 -18.43 22.47
N GLY A 165 29.17 -19.23 22.58
CA GLY A 165 28.85 -19.97 23.80
C GLY A 165 28.20 -19.09 24.85
N ASN A 166 28.19 -19.51 26.13
CA ASN A 166 27.65 -18.67 27.19
C ASN A 166 28.52 -17.43 27.42
N ALA A 167 27.93 -16.25 27.30
CA ALA A 167 28.62 -14.98 27.41
C ALA A 167 27.72 -13.90 28.02
N THR A 168 28.33 -12.79 28.44
CA THR A 168 27.62 -11.54 28.72
C THR A 168 27.77 -10.62 27.52
N PHE A 169 26.66 -10.16 26.95
CA PHE A 169 26.62 -9.38 25.73
C PHE A 169 25.47 -8.37 25.72
N GLN A 170 25.57 -7.37 24.85
CA GLN A 170 24.52 -6.38 24.67
C GLN A 170 23.47 -6.87 23.66
N GLN A 171 22.23 -6.44 23.83
CA GLN A 171 21.20 -6.52 22.79
C GLN A 171 20.78 -5.13 22.34
N TYR A 172 20.76 -4.92 21.03
CA TYR A 172 20.34 -3.66 20.41
C TYR A 172 18.98 -3.82 19.74
N TRP A 173 18.12 -2.83 19.95
CA TRP A 173 16.74 -2.89 19.51
C TRP A 173 16.36 -1.61 18.77
N SER A 174 15.73 -1.77 17.61
CA SER A 174 14.83 -0.77 17.03
C SER A 174 13.43 -1.38 17.02
N VAL A 175 12.47 -0.79 17.72
CA VAL A 175 11.11 -1.34 17.83
C VAL A 175 10.11 -0.39 17.22
N ARG A 176 9.44 -0.82 16.15
CA ARG A 176 8.46 0.01 15.46
C ARG A 176 7.34 0.42 16.44
N GLN A 177 6.90 1.67 16.37
CA GLN A 177 5.80 2.13 17.23
C GLN A 177 4.45 1.51 16.83
N GLN A 178 4.30 1.18 15.55
CA GLN A 178 3.12 0.51 15.00
C GLN A 178 3.53 -0.77 14.26
N LYS A 179 2.78 -1.86 14.43
CA LYS A 179 3.04 -3.14 13.78
C LYS A 179 2.98 -3.02 12.25
N ARG A 180 3.88 -3.71 11.55
CA ARG A 180 3.94 -3.85 10.09
C ARG A 180 4.39 -5.26 9.72
N THR A 181 3.81 -5.86 8.68
CA THR A 181 4.14 -7.24 8.27
C THR A 181 4.64 -7.37 6.83
N SER A 182 4.84 -6.26 6.13
CA SER A 182 5.48 -6.22 4.81
C SER A 182 6.16 -4.87 4.55
N GLY A 183 7.17 -4.87 3.67
CA GLY A 183 7.90 -3.67 3.26
C GLY A 183 9.40 -3.89 3.17
N THR A 184 10.15 -2.80 3.06
CA THR A 184 11.61 -2.80 3.10
C THR A 184 12.09 -2.28 4.46
N VAL A 185 13.12 -2.91 4.99
CA VAL A 185 13.87 -2.47 6.16
C VAL A 185 15.26 -2.02 5.68
N SER A 186 15.56 -0.74 5.85
CA SER A 186 16.85 -0.12 5.60
C SER A 186 17.81 -0.44 6.74
N VAL A 187 18.26 -1.69 6.78
CA VAL A 187 19.03 -2.28 7.90
C VAL A 187 20.24 -1.41 8.28
N THR A 188 20.98 -0.89 7.30
CA THR A 188 22.14 -0.02 7.55
C THR A 188 21.79 1.29 8.27
N GLU A 189 20.59 1.86 8.06
CA GLU A 189 20.18 3.10 8.74
C GLU A 189 19.93 2.87 10.23
N HIS A 190 19.41 1.70 10.61
CA HIS A 190 19.29 1.32 12.03
C HIS A 190 20.68 1.19 12.68
N PHE A 191 21.65 0.57 11.99
CA PHE A 191 23.01 0.43 12.51
C PHE A 191 23.68 1.79 12.74
N LYS A 192 23.53 2.72 11.79
CA LYS A 192 24.03 4.10 11.95
C LYS A 192 23.36 4.82 13.12
N ALA A 193 22.04 4.68 13.28
CA ALA A 193 21.33 5.31 14.39
C ALA A 193 21.77 4.75 15.75
N TRP A 194 22.01 3.44 15.85
CA TRP A 194 22.56 2.83 17.06
C TRP A 194 23.95 3.37 17.37
N GLU A 195 24.86 3.38 16.39
CA GLU A 195 26.21 3.93 16.55
C GLU A 195 26.19 5.40 16.97
N ALA A 196 25.27 6.21 16.41
CA ALA A 196 25.07 7.60 16.78
C ALA A 196 24.54 7.78 18.23
N LYS A 197 24.00 6.74 18.86
CA LYS A 197 23.62 6.70 20.28
C LYS A 197 24.66 5.99 21.16
N GLY A 198 25.87 5.79 20.64
CA GLY A 198 26.98 5.16 21.35
C GLY A 198 26.88 3.64 21.45
N MET A 199 25.99 3.01 20.68
CA MET A 199 25.80 1.56 20.66
C MET A 199 26.67 0.97 19.55
N LYS A 200 27.91 0.61 19.91
CA LYS A 200 28.94 0.19 18.95
C LYS A 200 28.63 -1.17 18.32
N MET A 201 28.53 -1.21 17.00
CA MET A 201 28.40 -2.46 16.23
C MET A 201 29.77 -3.11 16.00
N GLY A 202 29.81 -4.44 15.97
CA GLY A 202 31.00 -5.23 15.69
C GLY A 202 31.15 -5.67 14.23
N LYS A 203 31.99 -6.67 14.00
CA LYS A 203 32.11 -7.39 12.73
C LYS A 203 30.91 -8.30 12.54
N PHE A 204 30.37 -8.34 11.34
CA PHE A 204 29.08 -8.99 11.07
C PHE A 204 29.20 -10.51 11.07
N TYR A 205 28.23 -11.17 11.70
CA TYR A 205 28.06 -12.61 11.68
C TYR A 205 26.80 -13.04 10.92
N GLU A 206 25.68 -12.33 11.08
CA GLU A 206 24.41 -12.73 10.48
C GLU A 206 23.50 -11.52 10.22
N ILE A 207 22.69 -11.58 9.15
CA ILE A 207 21.47 -10.79 8.93
C ILE A 207 20.39 -11.75 8.43
N SER A 208 19.29 -11.86 9.16
CA SER A 208 18.18 -12.75 8.83
C SER A 208 16.84 -12.08 9.09
N LEU A 209 15.80 -12.48 8.35
CA LEU A 209 14.42 -12.28 8.80
C LEU A 209 14.07 -13.43 9.76
N VAL A 210 13.58 -13.11 10.95
CA VAL A 210 13.19 -14.08 11.97
C VAL A 210 11.70 -13.99 12.30
N VAL A 211 11.09 -15.16 12.49
CA VAL A 211 9.87 -15.34 13.26
C VAL A 211 10.25 -16.08 14.54
N GLU A 212 10.05 -15.42 15.68
CA GLU A 212 10.33 -15.97 17.01
C GLU A 212 9.04 -16.22 17.76
N GLY A 213 8.92 -17.34 18.48
CA GLY A 213 7.81 -17.64 19.37
C GLY A 213 8.31 -17.93 20.78
N TYR A 214 7.73 -17.26 21.78
CA TYR A 214 8.05 -17.47 23.19
C TYR A 214 6.79 -17.78 23.99
N GLN A 215 6.75 -18.92 24.68
CA GLN A 215 5.61 -19.36 25.50
C GLN A 215 4.27 -19.23 24.77
N SER A 216 4.25 -19.63 23.49
CA SER A 216 3.16 -19.31 22.58
C SER A 216 2.92 -20.39 21.54
N SER A 217 1.89 -20.14 20.73
CA SER A 217 1.60 -20.86 19.49
C SER A 217 1.42 -19.85 18.36
N GLY A 218 1.34 -20.29 17.12
CA GLY A 218 1.07 -19.40 16.00
C GLY A 218 1.55 -19.96 14.68
N LYS A 219 1.34 -19.18 13.63
CA LYS A 219 1.85 -19.45 12.30
C LYS A 219 2.26 -18.17 11.60
N ALA A 220 3.18 -18.31 10.67
CA ALA A 220 3.59 -17.23 9.79
C ALA A 220 3.88 -17.77 8.40
N ASP A 221 3.47 -17.04 7.36
CA ASP A 221 3.89 -17.32 5.99
C ASP A 221 4.68 -16.13 5.45
N VAL A 222 6.01 -16.26 5.44
CA VAL A 222 6.91 -15.32 4.76
C VAL A 222 6.87 -15.64 3.27
N THR A 223 5.88 -15.05 2.60
CA THR A 223 5.65 -15.18 1.15
C THR A 223 6.78 -14.62 0.30
N MET A 224 7.51 -13.62 0.82
CA MET A 224 8.66 -13.02 0.16
C MET A 224 9.71 -12.62 1.20
N MET A 225 10.98 -12.90 0.92
CA MET A 225 12.11 -12.29 1.59
C MET A 225 13.30 -12.19 0.63
N SER A 226 13.93 -11.01 0.60
CA SER A 226 15.15 -10.74 -0.16
C SER A 226 16.09 -9.83 0.64
N ILE A 227 17.38 -10.13 0.61
CA ILE A 227 18.43 -9.28 1.18
C ILE A 227 19.30 -8.76 0.04
N ASN A 228 19.45 -7.44 -0.06
CA ASN A 228 20.36 -6.80 -1.00
C ASN A 228 21.53 -6.18 -0.25
N ILE A 229 22.75 -6.44 -0.74
CA ILE A 229 24.01 -5.90 -0.23
C ILE A 229 24.73 -5.21 -1.38
N GLY A 230 24.99 -3.91 -1.24
CA GLY A 230 25.64 -3.10 -2.27
C GLY A 230 24.75 -1.95 -2.74
N GLY A 231 25.34 -0.76 -2.83
CA GLY A 231 24.67 0.52 -3.08
C GLY A 231 25.26 1.60 -2.17
N ASN A 232 25.48 2.81 -2.69
CA ASN A 232 25.89 3.93 -1.85
C ASN A 232 24.67 4.46 -1.08
N SER A 233 24.88 4.77 0.20
CA SER A 233 23.89 5.43 1.06
C SER A 233 23.46 6.77 0.46
N ALA A 234 22.16 7.04 0.42
CA ALA A 234 21.65 8.38 0.17
C ALA A 234 20.38 8.65 0.98
N ASN A 235 20.51 9.49 2.00
CA ASN A 235 19.55 10.55 2.31
C ASN A 235 20.17 11.49 3.36
N PRO A 236 19.72 12.75 3.53
CA PRO A 236 19.22 13.76 2.59
C PRO A 236 20.01 15.10 2.72
N THR A 237 19.63 16.13 1.96
CA THR A 237 20.08 17.56 2.00
C THR A 237 21.18 18.03 1.03
N GLY A 238 20.85 19.08 0.24
CA GLY A 238 21.79 20.13 -0.21
C GLY A 238 22.41 20.05 -1.61
N THR A 239 21.79 20.74 -2.58
CA THR A 239 22.36 21.53 -3.72
C THR A 239 23.46 20.97 -4.63
N THR A 240 23.12 20.84 -5.94
CA THR A 240 23.90 21.07 -7.21
C THR A 240 25.37 20.60 -7.25
N VAL A 241 25.84 19.80 -8.21
CA VAL A 241 25.99 20.06 -9.66
C VAL A 241 26.13 18.73 -10.43
N VAL A 242 25.57 18.67 -11.65
CA VAL A 242 25.66 17.58 -12.64
C VAL A 242 27.08 17.45 -13.21
N PRO A 243 27.61 16.22 -13.38
CA PRO A 243 28.22 15.88 -14.67
C PRO A 243 27.73 14.54 -15.25
N THR A 244 27.45 14.59 -16.56
CA THR A 244 27.00 13.57 -17.52
C THR A 244 28.04 12.43 -17.75
N PRO A 245 27.63 11.23 -18.23
CA PRO A 245 28.26 9.94 -17.92
C PRO A 245 29.19 9.37 -19.01
N ALA A 246 29.88 8.26 -18.69
CA ALA A 246 30.56 7.38 -19.66
C ALA A 246 29.88 5.99 -19.73
N SER A 247 29.69 5.49 -20.95
CA SER A 247 28.92 4.29 -21.35
C SER A 247 29.64 2.93 -21.21
N GLY A 248 28.83 1.85 -21.19
CA GLY A 248 29.16 0.44 -21.54
C GLY A 248 28.79 -0.53 -20.39
N SER A 249 27.91 -1.54 -20.51
CA SER A 249 27.75 -2.57 -21.55
C SER A 249 26.36 -3.29 -21.53
N GLY A 250 25.24 -2.56 -21.48
CA GLY A 250 23.89 -3.16 -21.43
C GLY A 250 23.23 -3.39 -22.81
N LYS A 251 22.35 -4.39 -22.94
CA LYS A 251 21.47 -4.59 -24.13
C LYS A 251 20.59 -3.34 -24.28
N SER A 252 20.52 -2.74 -25.47
CA SER A 252 19.73 -1.50 -25.67
C SER A 252 18.24 -1.77 -25.49
N ALA A 253 17.55 -0.97 -24.67
CA ALA A 253 16.10 -1.01 -24.53
C ALA A 253 15.38 -0.64 -25.84
N PHE A 254 16.05 0.11 -26.72
CA PHE A 254 15.47 0.74 -27.91
C PHE A 254 15.64 -0.09 -29.20
N SER A 255 16.17 -1.30 -29.08
CA SER A 255 16.15 -2.30 -30.15
C SER A 255 15.12 -3.38 -29.81
N THR A 256 14.65 -4.11 -30.81
CA THR A 256 13.86 -5.33 -30.58
C THR A 256 14.66 -6.29 -29.70
N ILE A 257 14.03 -6.76 -28.63
CA ILE A 257 14.52 -7.79 -27.73
C ILE A 257 13.56 -8.97 -27.88
N GLU A 258 14.10 -10.12 -28.29
CA GLU A 258 13.32 -11.34 -28.38
C GLU A 258 12.92 -11.81 -26.98
N ALA A 259 11.68 -12.27 -26.81
CA ALA A 259 11.19 -12.63 -25.49
C ALA A 259 11.94 -13.85 -24.95
N GLU A 260 12.34 -14.80 -25.80
CA GLU A 260 13.13 -15.98 -25.45
C GLU A 260 14.58 -15.67 -25.04
N ASP A 261 15.08 -14.45 -25.28
CA ASP A 261 16.43 -14.00 -24.87
C ASP A 261 16.48 -13.53 -23.40
N PHE A 262 15.57 -14.03 -22.57
CA PHE A 262 15.56 -13.76 -21.14
C PHE A 262 16.79 -14.38 -20.46
N ASP A 263 17.36 -13.65 -19.49
CA ASP A 263 18.51 -14.13 -18.71
C ASP A 263 18.08 -15.06 -17.58
N ASN A 264 16.84 -14.92 -17.09
CA ASN A 264 16.24 -15.80 -16.10
C ASN A 264 14.70 -15.77 -16.19
N ALA A 265 14.03 -16.77 -15.61
CA ALA A 265 12.58 -16.87 -15.57
C ALA A 265 12.10 -17.50 -14.26
N TYR A 266 10.85 -17.20 -13.87
CA TYR A 266 10.15 -17.85 -12.78
C TYR A 266 8.79 -18.33 -13.28
N GLY A 267 8.60 -19.65 -13.24
CA GLY A 267 7.43 -20.36 -13.78
C GLY A 267 7.88 -21.64 -14.48
N SER A 268 7.54 -22.81 -13.93
CA SER A 268 7.99 -24.11 -14.44
C SER A 268 7.32 -24.53 -15.76
N SER A 269 6.21 -23.88 -16.12
CA SER A 269 5.48 -24.08 -17.36
C SER A 269 6.07 -23.30 -18.54
N ILE A 270 6.84 -22.23 -18.26
CA ILE A 270 7.40 -21.33 -19.27
C ILE A 270 8.33 -22.09 -20.20
N ARG A 271 8.13 -21.90 -21.51
CA ARG A 271 9.01 -22.45 -22.54
C ARG A 271 8.97 -21.61 -23.80
N SER A 272 10.04 -21.69 -24.58
CA SER A 272 10.02 -21.22 -25.95
C SER A 272 9.00 -22.03 -26.77
N ILE A 273 8.23 -21.33 -27.61
CA ILE A 273 7.21 -21.87 -28.50
C ILE A 273 7.59 -21.67 -29.98
N GLY A 274 8.85 -21.35 -30.26
CA GLY A 274 9.42 -21.18 -31.58
C GLY A 274 9.32 -19.76 -32.17
N MET A 275 8.28 -19.01 -31.82
CA MET A 275 8.08 -17.59 -32.17
C MET A 275 7.87 -16.75 -30.90
N GLY A 276 8.69 -16.94 -29.87
CA GLY A 276 8.46 -16.35 -28.56
C GLY A 276 8.42 -17.33 -27.39
N VAL A 277 7.92 -16.81 -26.27
CA VAL A 277 7.72 -17.50 -25.00
C VAL A 277 6.23 -17.68 -24.73
N GLY A 278 5.84 -18.87 -24.30
CA GLY A 278 4.46 -19.20 -23.98
C GLY A 278 4.33 -20.14 -22.77
N TYR A 279 3.11 -20.64 -22.55
CA TYR A 279 2.74 -21.40 -21.34
C TYR A 279 2.99 -20.62 -20.05
N ILE A 280 2.87 -19.30 -20.14
CA ILE A 280 2.97 -18.36 -19.04
C ILE A 280 1.70 -18.46 -18.21
N GLU A 281 1.84 -18.46 -16.89
CA GLU A 281 0.73 -18.46 -15.93
C GLU A 281 0.73 -17.20 -15.06
N ASN A 282 -0.36 -16.98 -14.33
CA ASN A 282 -0.43 -15.88 -13.37
C ASN A 282 0.68 -16.01 -12.29
N GLY A 283 1.41 -14.93 -12.06
CA GLY A 283 2.54 -14.87 -11.11
C GLY A 283 3.88 -15.28 -11.70
N ASN A 284 3.95 -15.65 -12.99
CA ASN A 284 5.20 -15.91 -13.68
C ASN A 284 5.95 -14.60 -13.98
N TYR A 285 7.27 -14.67 -14.22
CA TYR A 285 8.03 -13.53 -14.75
C TYR A 285 9.25 -13.93 -15.58
N LEU A 286 9.65 -13.04 -16.49
CA LEU A 286 10.92 -13.09 -17.24
C LEU A 286 11.85 -11.97 -16.76
N VAL A 287 13.15 -12.21 -16.78
CA VAL A 287 14.20 -11.27 -16.34
C VAL A 287 15.16 -11.00 -17.48
N TYR A 288 15.44 -9.72 -17.72
CA TYR A 288 16.45 -9.26 -18.66
C TYR A 288 17.43 -8.35 -17.92
N ASN A 289 18.67 -8.79 -17.79
CA ASN A 289 19.69 -8.10 -17.02
C ASN A 289 20.34 -7.00 -17.86
N ASN A 290 20.71 -5.91 -17.20
CA ASN A 290 21.47 -4.81 -17.79
C ASN A 290 20.82 -4.22 -19.06
N ILE A 291 19.51 -3.98 -19.06
CA ILE A 291 18.85 -3.26 -20.15
C ILE A 291 19.20 -1.77 -20.05
N ASN A 292 19.75 -1.21 -21.12
CA ASN A 292 20.17 0.19 -21.22
C ASN A 292 19.02 1.04 -21.78
N PHE A 293 18.38 1.79 -20.89
CA PHE A 293 17.32 2.74 -21.19
C PHE A 293 17.84 4.15 -21.53
N GLY A 294 19.16 4.34 -21.72
CA GLY A 294 19.74 5.63 -22.06
C GLY A 294 19.28 6.75 -21.12
N ASP A 295 18.85 7.87 -21.68
CA ASP A 295 18.34 9.01 -20.92
C ASP A 295 16.89 8.84 -20.45
N GLY A 296 16.17 7.83 -20.95
CA GLY A 296 14.77 7.58 -20.62
C GLY A 296 14.02 6.82 -21.71
N ALA A 297 13.18 5.87 -21.30
CA ALA A 297 12.15 5.27 -22.14
C ALA A 297 10.77 5.86 -21.82
N SER A 298 9.96 6.08 -22.86
CA SER A 298 8.63 6.70 -22.79
C SER A 298 7.48 5.74 -23.09
N ALA A 299 7.75 4.66 -23.82
CA ALA A 299 6.77 3.65 -24.15
C ALA A 299 7.42 2.27 -24.25
N PHE A 300 6.61 1.23 -24.09
CA PHE A 300 6.93 -0.16 -24.30
C PHE A 300 5.93 -0.76 -25.28
N SER A 301 6.43 -1.46 -26.29
CA SER A 301 5.63 -2.22 -27.25
C SER A 301 6.05 -3.68 -27.22
N ALA A 302 5.09 -4.59 -27.25
CA ALA A 302 5.34 -6.02 -27.33
C ALA A 302 4.38 -6.69 -28.31
N LYS A 303 4.88 -7.69 -29.04
CA LYS A 303 4.07 -8.61 -29.83
C LYS A 303 3.57 -9.74 -28.93
N VAL A 304 2.26 -9.79 -28.73
CA VAL A 304 1.63 -10.69 -27.76
C VAL A 304 0.40 -11.39 -28.35
N ALA A 305 0.09 -12.58 -27.85
CA ALA A 305 -1.13 -13.30 -28.18
C ALA A 305 -1.82 -13.81 -26.91
N ASN A 306 -3.12 -13.57 -26.78
CA ASN A 306 -3.94 -14.06 -25.68
C ASN A 306 -5.15 -14.80 -26.26
N GLY A 307 -5.11 -16.14 -26.17
CA GLY A 307 -6.18 -17.01 -26.66
C GLY A 307 -7.38 -17.13 -25.72
N ASN A 308 -7.34 -16.53 -24.53
CA ASN A 308 -8.49 -16.49 -23.62
C ASN A 308 -9.47 -15.37 -23.99
N THR A 309 -10.70 -15.45 -23.50
CA THR A 309 -11.74 -14.41 -23.69
C THR A 309 -11.60 -13.25 -22.70
N THR A 310 -10.83 -13.40 -21.63
CA THR A 310 -10.56 -12.36 -20.63
C THR A 310 -9.18 -11.72 -20.86
N ALA A 311 -9.08 -10.42 -20.61
CA ALA A 311 -7.82 -9.71 -20.69
C ALA A 311 -6.86 -10.13 -19.56
N THR A 312 -5.55 -10.05 -19.84
CA THR A 312 -4.49 -10.18 -18.84
C THR A 312 -3.57 -8.95 -18.88
N THR A 313 -2.55 -8.91 -18.03
CA THR A 313 -1.59 -7.80 -17.98
C THR A 313 -0.15 -8.28 -17.82
N ILE A 314 0.77 -7.58 -18.48
CA ILE A 314 2.21 -7.68 -18.28
C ILE A 314 2.68 -6.42 -17.55
N GLN A 315 3.12 -6.56 -16.31
CA GLN A 315 3.72 -5.47 -15.53
C GLN A 315 5.21 -5.37 -15.82
N LEU A 316 5.67 -4.16 -16.13
CA LEU A 316 7.06 -3.84 -16.38
C LEU A 316 7.68 -3.32 -15.09
N ARG A 317 8.65 -4.03 -14.52
CA ARG A 317 9.27 -3.67 -13.25
C ARG A 317 10.79 -3.59 -13.37
N LEU A 318 11.40 -2.67 -12.64
CA LEU A 318 12.86 -2.52 -12.59
C LEU A 318 13.44 -3.04 -11.29
N GLY A 319 14.56 -3.76 -11.40
CA GLY A 319 15.40 -4.25 -10.30
C GLY A 319 14.89 -5.52 -9.61
N SER A 320 13.57 -5.76 -9.54
CA SER A 320 13.01 -7.01 -9.01
C SER A 320 11.57 -7.23 -9.51
N PRO A 321 10.98 -8.44 -9.37
CA PRO A 321 9.59 -8.69 -9.76
C PRO A 321 8.56 -7.97 -8.89
N SER A 322 8.98 -7.38 -7.76
CA SER A 322 8.19 -6.46 -6.93
C SER A 322 8.75 -5.04 -6.92
N GLY A 323 9.76 -4.77 -7.76
CA GLY A 323 10.48 -3.52 -7.85
C GLY A 323 9.64 -2.40 -8.50
N THR A 324 10.31 -1.32 -8.89
CA THR A 324 9.65 -0.12 -9.39
C THR A 324 8.80 -0.45 -10.61
N LEU A 325 7.48 -0.29 -10.51
CA LEU A 325 6.56 -0.47 -11.63
C LEU A 325 6.72 0.73 -12.58
N ILE A 326 7.22 0.47 -13.79
CA ILE A 326 7.48 1.50 -14.80
C ILE A 326 6.42 1.55 -15.89
N GLY A 327 5.58 0.51 -16.01
CA GLY A 327 4.45 0.45 -16.93
C GLY A 327 3.66 -0.85 -16.77
N SER A 328 2.46 -0.91 -17.34
CA SER A 328 1.63 -2.12 -17.34
C SER A 328 0.92 -2.23 -18.69
N LEU A 329 1.22 -3.28 -19.45
CA LEU A 329 0.60 -3.56 -20.74
C LEU A 329 -0.65 -4.41 -20.51
N SER A 330 -1.83 -3.91 -20.93
CA SER A 330 -3.06 -4.72 -20.97
C SER A 330 -3.11 -5.51 -22.27
N VAL A 331 -3.44 -6.80 -22.16
CA VAL A 331 -3.50 -7.73 -23.30
C VAL A 331 -4.90 -8.34 -23.36
N PRO A 332 -5.84 -7.76 -24.14
CA PRO A 332 -7.17 -8.35 -24.38
C PRO A 332 -7.06 -9.64 -25.21
N SER A 333 -8.19 -10.31 -25.45
CA SER A 333 -8.22 -11.47 -26.34
C SER A 333 -7.77 -11.08 -27.75
N THR A 334 -6.81 -11.81 -28.32
CA THR A 334 -6.37 -11.63 -29.73
C THR A 334 -7.02 -12.66 -30.66
N GLY A 335 -8.02 -13.40 -30.17
CA GLY A 335 -8.75 -14.41 -30.94
C GLY A 335 -8.04 -15.75 -31.09
N GLY A 336 -6.84 -15.95 -30.52
CA GLY A 336 -6.17 -17.24 -30.48
C GLY A 336 -4.70 -17.19 -30.05
N TRP A 337 -4.15 -18.32 -29.59
CA TRP A 337 -2.77 -18.42 -29.06
C TRP A 337 -1.65 -18.18 -30.09
N ASN A 338 -1.98 -18.15 -31.38
CA ASN A 338 -1.05 -17.87 -32.48
C ASN A 338 -1.39 -16.57 -33.24
N ASN A 339 -2.38 -15.81 -32.78
CA ASN A 339 -2.77 -14.54 -33.37
C ASN A 339 -2.06 -13.42 -32.59
N TYR A 340 -0.88 -13.02 -33.07
CA TYR A 340 -0.08 -11.98 -32.42
C TYR A 340 -0.53 -10.59 -32.85
N GLU A 341 -0.70 -9.72 -31.87
CA GLU A 341 -0.89 -8.28 -32.06
C GLU A 341 0.23 -7.52 -31.38
N GLU A 342 0.65 -6.41 -31.97
CA GLU A 342 1.58 -5.48 -31.32
C GLU A 342 0.78 -4.51 -30.47
N LEU A 343 0.98 -4.58 -29.16
CA LEU A 343 0.31 -3.70 -28.19
C LEU A 343 1.36 -2.87 -27.47
N SER A 344 0.96 -1.65 -27.07
CA SER A 344 1.86 -0.70 -26.40
C SER A 344 1.27 -0.13 -25.12
N THR A 345 2.15 0.27 -24.21
CA THR A 345 1.81 1.01 -22.99
C THR A 345 2.86 2.10 -22.73
N THR A 346 2.47 3.18 -22.05
CA THR A 346 3.40 4.22 -21.64
C THR A 346 4.33 3.70 -20.54
N VAL A 347 5.58 4.17 -20.55
CA VAL A 347 6.60 3.82 -19.56
C VAL A 347 7.24 5.08 -18.99
N SER A 348 7.56 5.07 -17.69
CA SER A 348 8.31 6.15 -17.05
C SER A 348 9.23 5.66 -15.95
N GLY A 349 10.24 6.45 -15.61
CA GLY A 349 11.22 6.11 -14.57
C GLY A 349 12.24 5.05 -15.01
N ALA A 350 12.26 4.69 -16.29
CA ALA A 350 13.23 3.78 -16.89
C ALA A 350 14.32 4.58 -17.60
N SER A 351 15.43 4.83 -16.91
CA SER A 351 16.64 5.46 -17.44
C SER A 351 17.90 4.77 -16.92
N GLY A 352 19.02 5.00 -17.59
CA GLY A 352 20.28 4.31 -17.35
C GLY A 352 20.19 2.80 -17.61
N THR A 353 21.14 2.05 -17.09
CA THR A 353 21.15 0.59 -17.19
C THR A 353 20.47 -0.05 -15.98
N LYS A 354 19.46 -0.89 -16.19
CA LYS A 354 18.64 -1.53 -15.15
C LYS A 354 18.26 -2.96 -15.54
N ASP A 355 18.02 -3.81 -14.56
CA ASP A 355 17.40 -5.13 -14.79
C ASP A 355 15.89 -4.95 -14.97
N LEU A 356 15.35 -5.50 -16.04
CA LEU A 356 13.94 -5.44 -16.41
C LEU A 356 13.25 -6.77 -16.09
N TYR A 357 12.09 -6.67 -15.46
CA TYR A 357 11.22 -7.78 -15.13
C TYR A 357 9.89 -7.60 -15.89
N LEU A 358 9.51 -8.63 -16.64
CA LEU A 358 8.16 -8.76 -17.20
C LEU A 358 7.37 -9.68 -16.28
N CYS A 359 6.43 -9.14 -15.50
CA CYS A 359 5.62 -9.90 -14.54
C CYS A 359 4.21 -10.12 -15.08
N PHE A 360 3.77 -11.38 -15.16
CA PHE A 360 2.53 -11.76 -15.83
C PHE A 360 1.41 -12.02 -14.83
N ASN A 361 0.25 -11.41 -15.05
CA ASN A 361 -0.94 -11.61 -14.21
C ASN A 361 -1.93 -12.63 -14.81
N GLY A 362 -1.48 -13.42 -15.77
CA GLY A 362 -2.27 -14.45 -16.43
C GLY A 362 -1.68 -14.90 -17.76
N PRO A 363 -2.35 -15.86 -18.43
CA PRO A 363 -1.80 -16.49 -19.63
C PRO A 363 -1.69 -15.56 -20.83
N VAL A 364 -0.50 -15.54 -21.45
CA VAL A 364 -0.16 -14.79 -22.66
C VAL A 364 1.04 -15.45 -23.35
N ASN A 365 1.11 -15.37 -24.67
CA ASN A 365 2.33 -15.63 -25.42
C ASN A 365 2.96 -14.29 -25.80
N ILE A 366 4.28 -14.18 -25.75
CA ILE A 366 5.03 -12.96 -26.11
C ILE A 366 6.18 -13.34 -27.05
N ASP A 367 6.26 -12.67 -28.20
CA ASP A 367 7.26 -12.91 -29.25
C ASP A 367 8.49 -12.03 -29.01
N CYS A 368 8.31 -10.71 -29.08
CA CYS A 368 9.37 -9.75 -28.84
C CYS A 368 8.84 -8.45 -28.26
N PHE A 369 9.73 -7.60 -27.77
CA PHE A 369 9.40 -6.27 -27.28
C PHE A 369 10.48 -5.24 -27.54
N SER A 370 10.14 -3.96 -27.44
CA SER A 370 11.09 -2.86 -27.47
C SER A 370 10.54 -1.65 -26.72
N PHE A 371 11.42 -0.72 -26.36
CA PHE A 371 11.04 0.57 -25.80
C PHE A 371 11.24 1.68 -26.84
N ALA A 372 10.44 2.74 -26.72
CA ALA A 372 10.68 3.99 -27.42
C ALA A 372 11.51 4.94 -26.56
N LYS A 373 12.45 5.68 -27.17
CA LYS A 373 13.17 6.77 -26.49
C LYS A 373 12.19 7.86 -26.08
N GLY A 374 12.36 8.40 -24.88
CA GLY A 374 11.83 9.71 -24.57
C GLY A 374 12.47 10.73 -25.50
N ASN A 375 11.68 11.54 -26.20
CA ASN A 375 12.23 12.56 -27.09
C ASN A 375 12.88 13.68 -26.26
N SER A 376 14.21 13.67 -26.16
CA SER A 376 15.02 14.82 -25.75
C SER A 376 15.10 15.89 -26.84
N ASN A 377 14.00 16.17 -27.54
CA ASN A 377 13.92 17.32 -28.43
C ASN A 377 13.27 18.44 -27.64
N THR A 378 14.12 19.34 -27.14
CA THR A 378 13.72 20.71 -26.85
C THR A 378 13.22 21.34 -28.15
N ASN A 379 11.93 21.20 -28.42
CA ASN A 379 11.27 22.17 -29.28
C ASN A 379 11.26 23.49 -28.49
N PRO A 380 11.80 24.59 -29.05
CA PRO A 380 11.62 25.89 -28.44
C PRO A 380 10.12 26.18 -28.48
N ILE A 381 9.44 26.00 -27.35
CA ILE A 381 8.04 26.39 -27.24
C ILE A 381 8.00 27.90 -27.46
N ASN A 382 7.25 28.28 -28.49
CA ASN A 382 6.92 29.66 -28.82
C ASN A 382 6.51 30.38 -27.50
N PRO A 383 7.01 31.61 -27.20
CA PRO A 383 6.76 32.31 -25.93
C PRO A 383 5.29 32.60 -25.55
N GLY A 384 4.30 32.03 -26.25
CA GLY A 384 2.86 32.24 -26.06
C GLY A 384 1.99 30.98 -25.97
N TYR A 385 2.56 29.77 -25.91
CA TYR A 385 1.79 28.51 -25.79
C TYR A 385 2.17 27.73 -24.52
N ILE A 386 1.17 27.29 -23.75
CA ILE A 386 1.29 26.46 -22.53
C ILE A 386 0.82 25.06 -22.89
N LEU A 387 1.63 24.03 -22.60
CA LEU A 387 1.29 22.62 -22.81
C LEU A 387 0.62 22.06 -21.54
N LEU A 388 -0.71 21.97 -21.53
CA LEU A 388 -1.47 21.59 -20.34
C LEU A 388 -1.15 20.14 -19.91
N GLY A 389 -0.76 19.97 -18.66
CA GLY A 389 -0.39 18.70 -18.05
C GLY A 389 1.11 18.44 -17.97
N ASP A 390 1.96 19.25 -18.60
CA ASP A 390 3.43 19.21 -18.46
C ASP A 390 3.87 19.94 -17.18
N VAL A 391 3.53 19.38 -16.03
CA VAL A 391 3.77 20.02 -14.72
C VAL A 391 5.22 19.93 -14.26
N ASP A 392 6.05 19.16 -14.96
CA ASP A 392 7.49 19.14 -14.79
C ASP A 392 8.28 20.01 -15.80
N GLN A 393 7.59 20.59 -16.79
CA GLN A 393 8.09 21.51 -17.83
C GLN A 393 9.19 20.88 -18.70
N ASN A 394 9.11 19.58 -18.94
CA ASN A 394 10.08 18.87 -19.77
C ASN A 394 9.71 18.89 -21.26
N GLY A 395 8.57 19.46 -21.63
CA GLY A 395 8.04 19.56 -22.99
C GLY A 395 7.18 18.37 -23.44
N THR A 396 6.86 17.44 -22.54
CA THR A 396 6.04 16.25 -22.80
C THR A 396 5.11 15.97 -21.63
N ILE A 397 3.89 15.46 -21.89
CA ILE A 397 2.93 15.13 -20.83
C ILE A 397 2.99 13.62 -20.55
N ASN A 398 3.57 13.22 -19.42
CA ASN A 398 3.80 11.81 -19.11
C ASN A 398 3.61 11.47 -17.61
N SER A 399 3.99 10.26 -17.19
CA SER A 399 3.75 9.81 -15.82
C SER A 399 4.68 10.42 -14.78
N LEU A 400 5.73 11.15 -15.18
CA LEU A 400 6.48 12.03 -14.30
C LEU A 400 5.68 13.28 -13.94
N ASP A 401 4.97 13.85 -14.90
CA ASP A 401 3.99 14.90 -14.62
C ASP A 401 2.93 14.38 -13.68
N TYR A 402 2.39 13.20 -13.94
CA TYR A 402 1.43 12.56 -13.04
C TYR A 402 2.03 12.31 -11.66
N ALA A 403 3.26 11.80 -11.55
CA ALA A 403 3.90 11.58 -10.26
C ALA A 403 4.16 12.89 -9.51
N LYS A 404 4.62 13.94 -10.20
CA LYS A 404 4.85 15.27 -9.64
C LYS A 404 3.54 15.93 -9.21
N TYR A 405 2.49 15.76 -10.01
CA TYR A 405 1.15 16.18 -9.67
C TYR A 405 0.61 15.42 -8.45
N LYS A 406 0.83 14.11 -8.39
CA LYS A 406 0.50 13.28 -7.22
C LYS A 406 1.27 13.74 -5.99
N MET A 407 2.56 14.05 -6.13
CA MET A 407 3.38 14.58 -5.04
C MET A 407 2.81 15.91 -4.53
N TYR A 408 2.34 16.76 -5.44
CA TYR A 408 1.64 17.99 -5.07
C TYR A 408 0.32 17.72 -4.33
N LEU A 409 -0.52 16.80 -4.82
CA LEU A 409 -1.76 16.40 -4.14
C LEU A 409 -1.51 15.71 -2.78
N LEU A 410 -0.38 15.03 -2.64
CA LEU A 410 0.06 14.41 -1.40
C LEU A 410 0.82 15.39 -0.49
N GLY A 411 0.93 16.66 -0.88
CA GLY A 411 1.60 17.71 -0.11
C GLY A 411 3.12 17.54 0.02
N MET A 412 3.72 16.67 -0.80
CA MET A 412 5.17 16.43 -0.84
C MET A 412 5.91 17.57 -1.57
N ILE A 413 5.22 18.30 -2.46
CA ILE A 413 5.65 19.58 -3.02
C ILE A 413 4.51 20.60 -2.89
N SER A 414 4.85 21.88 -2.77
CA SER A 414 3.87 22.93 -2.38
C SER A 414 3.17 23.63 -3.54
N SER A 415 3.64 23.44 -4.77
CA SER A 415 3.09 24.11 -5.96
C SER A 415 3.43 23.37 -7.25
N LEU A 416 2.57 23.50 -8.25
CA LEU A 416 2.80 23.11 -9.64
C LEU A 416 2.82 24.37 -10.53
N PRO A 417 3.38 24.30 -11.74
CA PRO A 417 3.31 25.42 -12.68
C PRO A 417 1.91 25.49 -13.35
N GLU A 418 1.63 26.59 -14.06
CA GLU A 418 0.29 26.89 -14.63
C GLU A 418 -0.23 25.78 -15.58
N GLU A 419 0.68 25.03 -16.19
CA GLU A 419 0.41 23.81 -16.97
C GLU A 419 -0.38 22.77 -16.17
N GLY A 420 -0.30 22.77 -14.83
CA GLY A 420 -1.01 21.85 -13.96
C GLY A 420 -2.50 22.13 -13.84
N ASP A 421 -2.96 23.34 -14.13
CA ASP A 421 -4.39 23.65 -14.16
C ASP A 421 -4.97 23.20 -15.51
N ILE A 422 -5.09 21.88 -15.67
CA ILE A 422 -5.43 21.21 -16.93
C ILE A 422 -6.85 21.55 -17.37
N ASN A 423 -7.79 21.69 -16.43
CA ASN A 423 -9.16 22.09 -16.73
C ASN A 423 -9.36 23.61 -16.74
N ARG A 424 -8.33 24.40 -16.39
CA ARG A 424 -8.30 25.87 -16.35
C ARG A 424 -9.36 26.47 -15.42
N ASP A 425 -9.64 25.80 -14.31
CA ASP A 425 -10.59 26.27 -13.30
C ASP A 425 -9.94 27.19 -12.24
N GLY A 426 -8.61 27.35 -12.30
CA GLY A 426 -7.81 28.15 -11.38
C GLY A 426 -7.24 27.36 -10.20
N ASP A 427 -7.66 26.11 -10.02
CA ASP A 427 -7.32 25.27 -8.88
C ASP A 427 -6.65 23.97 -9.33
N MET A 428 -5.33 23.89 -9.19
CA MET A 428 -4.61 22.64 -9.41
C MET A 428 -5.01 21.59 -8.37
N ASN A 429 -5.78 20.57 -8.77
CA ASN A 429 -6.35 19.59 -7.84
C ASN A 429 -6.48 18.16 -8.42
N SER A 430 -7.22 17.28 -7.73
CA SER A 430 -7.35 15.88 -8.11
C SER A 430 -8.11 15.65 -9.42
N ILE A 431 -8.86 16.65 -9.89
CA ILE A 431 -9.54 16.66 -11.18
C ILE A 431 -8.53 16.79 -12.32
N ASP A 432 -7.62 17.76 -12.24
CA ASP A 432 -6.53 17.90 -13.22
C ASP A 432 -5.64 16.66 -13.22
N TYR A 433 -5.31 16.14 -12.03
CA TYR A 433 -4.58 14.88 -11.91
C TYR A 433 -5.31 13.70 -12.55
N ALA A 434 -6.64 13.66 -12.45
CA ALA A 434 -7.45 12.66 -13.14
C ALA A 434 -7.47 12.87 -14.66
N MET A 435 -7.47 14.12 -15.15
CA MET A 435 -7.33 14.42 -16.58
C MET A 435 -5.94 14.06 -17.10
N LEU A 436 -4.89 14.32 -16.32
CA LEU A 436 -3.53 13.86 -16.58
C LEU A 436 -3.47 12.33 -16.61
N LYS A 437 -4.18 11.64 -15.71
CA LYS A 437 -4.34 10.18 -15.75
C LYS A 437 -5.06 9.72 -17.01
N GLN A 438 -6.16 10.37 -17.37
CA GLN A 438 -6.96 10.03 -18.54
C GLN A 438 -6.16 10.22 -19.82
N HIS A 439 -5.31 11.25 -19.88
CA HIS A 439 -4.37 11.47 -20.95
C HIS A 439 -3.36 10.32 -21.08
N LEU A 440 -2.76 9.94 -19.95
CA LEU A 440 -1.83 8.80 -19.89
C LEU A 440 -2.48 7.46 -20.24
N LEU A 441 -3.79 7.34 -20.03
CA LEU A 441 -4.59 6.18 -20.39
C LEU A 441 -5.14 6.25 -21.83
N GLY A 442 -4.80 7.31 -22.60
CA GLY A 442 -5.27 7.50 -23.97
C GLY A 442 -6.77 7.82 -24.10
N ILE A 443 -7.42 8.17 -23.00
CA ILE A 443 -8.86 8.48 -22.94
C ILE A 443 -9.14 9.90 -23.46
N ILE A 444 -8.23 10.84 -23.23
CA ILE A 444 -8.30 12.23 -23.71
C ILE A 444 -6.94 12.69 -24.26
N ASN A 445 -6.92 13.65 -25.19
CA ASN A 445 -5.68 14.24 -25.71
C ASN A 445 -5.53 15.68 -25.20
N LEU A 446 -4.62 15.93 -24.25
CA LEU A 446 -4.41 17.26 -23.66
C LEU A 446 -3.67 18.22 -24.60
N GLU A 447 -2.95 17.70 -25.61
CA GLU A 447 -2.32 18.51 -26.64
C GLU A 447 -3.37 19.29 -27.47
N GLU A 448 -4.57 18.71 -27.63
CA GLU A 448 -5.71 19.33 -28.34
C GLU A 448 -6.47 20.36 -27.50
N LEU A 449 -6.26 20.37 -26.17
CA LEU A 449 -6.86 21.33 -25.23
C LEU A 449 -5.96 22.55 -24.98
N SER A 450 -4.74 22.53 -25.50
CA SER A 450 -3.74 23.58 -25.31
C SER A 450 -4.03 24.79 -26.22
N GLY A 451 -4.18 25.99 -25.64
CA GLY A 451 -4.50 27.24 -26.37
C GLY A 451 -3.75 28.47 -25.84
N PRO A 452 -3.77 29.61 -26.57
CA PRO A 452 -2.94 30.79 -26.27
C PRO A 452 -3.18 31.35 -24.87
N LYS A 453 -2.11 31.91 -24.28
CA LYS A 453 -2.08 32.49 -22.92
C LYS A 453 -3.16 33.56 -22.77
N THR A 454 -4.25 33.24 -22.08
CA THR A 454 -5.30 34.21 -21.73
C THR A 454 -5.13 34.59 -20.27
N THR A 455 -4.84 35.87 -20.04
CA THR A 455 -4.64 36.44 -18.70
C THR A 455 -5.99 36.58 -18.01
N PRO A 456 -6.26 35.92 -16.86
CA PRO A 456 -7.43 36.22 -16.07
C PRO A 456 -7.22 37.53 -15.29
N THR A 457 -8.25 38.36 -15.29
CA THR A 457 -8.40 39.56 -14.46
C THR A 457 -8.07 39.27 -13.00
N PRO A 458 -7.35 40.14 -12.27
CA PRO A 458 -6.85 39.82 -10.94
C PRO A 458 -8.01 39.66 -9.96
N VAL A 459 -8.22 38.43 -9.49
CA VAL A 459 -8.92 38.17 -8.24
C VAL A 459 -7.85 38.17 -7.15
N VAL A 460 -8.07 38.95 -6.10
CA VAL A 460 -7.16 39.05 -4.96
C VAL A 460 -7.13 37.70 -4.24
N ILE A 461 -6.07 36.91 -4.51
CA ILE A 461 -5.80 35.65 -3.82
C ILE A 461 -5.14 35.99 -2.48
N VAL A 462 -5.87 35.73 -1.40
CA VAL A 462 -5.31 35.70 -0.04
C VAL A 462 -4.68 34.33 0.15
N THR A 463 -3.37 34.29 0.40
CA THR A 463 -2.60 33.07 0.67
C THR A 463 -3.21 32.28 1.85
N PRO A 464 -3.48 30.96 1.75
CA PRO A 464 -3.83 30.18 2.93
C PRO A 464 -2.55 29.98 3.75
N THR A 465 -2.39 30.87 4.71
CA THR A 465 -1.56 30.63 5.89
C THR A 465 -2.07 29.35 6.56
N PRO A 466 -1.24 28.51 7.20
CA PRO A 466 -1.76 27.50 8.13
C PRO A 466 -2.71 28.21 9.08
N THR A 467 -4.01 27.97 8.94
CA THR A 467 -5.01 28.58 9.81
C THR A 467 -4.75 27.97 11.17
N LYS A 468 -4.11 28.75 12.05
CA LYS A 468 -4.33 28.61 13.49
C LYS A 468 -5.84 28.46 13.62
N THR A 469 -6.30 27.37 14.24
CA THR A 469 -7.64 27.32 14.81
C THR A 469 -7.94 28.70 15.37
N PRO A 470 -9.01 29.40 14.94
CA PRO A 470 -9.31 30.72 15.49
C PRO A 470 -9.26 30.57 17.01
N SER A 471 -8.41 31.36 17.65
CA SER A 471 -7.92 31.06 19.00
C SER A 471 -8.98 31.19 20.09
N GLU A 472 -10.26 31.36 19.74
CA GLU A 472 -11.38 31.53 20.68
C GLU A 472 -12.73 30.93 20.18
N GLY A 473 -12.74 29.97 19.25
CA GLY A 473 -13.97 29.28 18.79
C GLY A 473 -14.00 27.78 19.11
N THR A 474 -15.19 27.18 19.22
CA THR A 474 -15.37 25.74 19.49
C THR A 474 -15.23 24.93 18.21
N PHE A 475 -14.52 23.80 18.28
CA PHE A 475 -14.41 22.83 17.19
C PHE A 475 -15.39 21.68 17.42
N HIS A 476 -16.58 21.80 16.81
CA HIS A 476 -17.72 20.91 16.95
C HIS A 476 -17.58 19.68 16.05
N CYS A 477 -17.35 18.51 16.63
CA CYS A 477 -17.04 17.29 15.92
C CYS A 477 -18.21 16.30 15.88
N PHE A 478 -18.39 15.62 14.75
CA PHE A 478 -19.46 14.66 14.52
C PHE A 478 -18.91 13.36 13.93
N LEU A 479 -19.28 12.24 14.55
CA LEU A 479 -18.88 10.91 14.10
C LEU A 479 -19.89 10.39 13.07
N LEU A 480 -19.42 10.03 11.88
CA LEU A 480 -20.27 9.54 10.79
C LEU A 480 -20.10 8.01 10.67
N LEU A 481 -21.10 7.25 11.11
CA LEU A 481 -21.06 5.79 11.20
C LEU A 481 -22.10 5.13 10.30
N GLY A 482 -21.85 3.85 10.02
CA GLY A 482 -22.80 2.98 9.35
C GLY A 482 -22.22 2.41 8.07
N GLN A 483 -23.08 2.28 7.07
CA GLN A 483 -22.75 1.57 5.83
C GLN A 483 -23.01 2.46 4.62
N SER A 484 -23.46 1.89 3.50
CA SER A 484 -23.54 2.56 2.20
C SER A 484 -24.41 3.80 2.18
N ASN A 485 -25.51 3.86 2.95
CA ASN A 485 -26.33 5.08 3.03
C ASN A 485 -25.63 6.24 3.79
N MET A 486 -24.69 5.96 4.70
CA MET A 486 -23.83 6.99 5.29
C MET A 486 -22.65 7.35 4.38
N ALA A 487 -22.06 6.33 3.73
CA ALA A 487 -20.92 6.51 2.83
C ALA A 487 -21.31 7.32 1.57
N GLY A 488 -22.49 7.06 1.03
CA GLY A 488 -23.03 7.70 -0.17
C GLY A 488 -23.08 6.78 -1.39
N TRP A 489 -24.01 7.09 -2.29
CA TRP A 489 -24.15 6.43 -3.60
C TRP A 489 -24.28 7.43 -4.76
N ALA A 490 -25.15 8.43 -4.59
CA ALA A 490 -25.43 9.41 -5.63
C ALA A 490 -24.18 10.27 -5.90
N ARG A 491 -23.79 10.39 -7.18
CA ARG A 491 -22.63 11.16 -7.61
C ARG A 491 -22.73 12.62 -7.15
N ALA A 492 -21.64 13.14 -6.59
CA ALA A 492 -21.57 14.55 -6.20
C ALA A 492 -21.70 15.48 -7.41
N GLN A 493 -22.48 16.54 -7.23
CA GLN A 493 -22.62 17.66 -8.16
C GLN A 493 -21.68 18.81 -7.75
N ASP A 494 -21.49 19.79 -8.63
CA ASP A 494 -20.56 20.89 -8.38
C ASP A 494 -20.99 21.76 -7.19
N SER A 495 -22.31 21.90 -6.97
CA SER A 495 -22.86 22.55 -5.78
C SER A 495 -22.43 21.88 -4.46
N ASP A 496 -22.14 20.58 -4.49
CA ASP A 496 -21.72 19.84 -3.31
C ASP A 496 -20.24 20.03 -3.00
N LYS A 497 -19.44 20.48 -3.97
CA LYS A 497 -17.99 20.64 -3.83
C LYS A 497 -17.57 22.05 -3.43
N ILE A 498 -18.51 22.99 -3.30
CA ILE A 498 -18.23 24.34 -2.83
C ILE A 498 -17.60 24.26 -1.42
N PRO A 499 -16.31 24.63 -1.26
CA PRO A 499 -15.60 24.47 0.00
C PRO A 499 -16.07 25.52 1.01
N ASN A 500 -16.11 25.14 2.28
CA ASN A 500 -16.26 26.09 3.39
C ASN A 500 -15.11 25.86 4.38
N PRO A 501 -14.23 26.84 4.60
CA PRO A 501 -13.04 26.66 5.45
C PRO A 501 -13.39 26.38 6.92
N ARG A 502 -14.62 26.65 7.35
CA ARG A 502 -15.11 26.33 8.70
C ARG A 502 -15.65 24.90 8.82
N ILE A 503 -15.69 24.14 7.73
CA ILE A 503 -16.08 22.72 7.73
C ILE A 503 -14.87 21.89 7.35
N LEU A 504 -14.40 21.08 8.30
CA LEU A 504 -13.28 20.18 8.14
C LEU A 504 -13.74 18.72 8.17
N ALA A 505 -13.04 17.85 7.46
CA ALA A 505 -13.21 16.41 7.56
C ALA A 505 -11.86 15.72 7.78
N LEU A 506 -11.86 14.66 8.59
CA LEU A 506 -10.72 13.78 8.73
C LEU A 506 -10.66 12.86 7.51
N GLY A 507 -9.63 13.00 6.68
CA GLY A 507 -9.45 12.19 5.47
C GLY A 507 -9.57 10.70 5.75
N TYR A 508 -10.40 10.02 4.96
CA TYR A 508 -10.69 8.59 5.14
C TYR A 508 -9.42 7.74 4.99
N ASP A 509 -8.59 8.03 3.98
CA ASP A 509 -7.38 7.23 3.66
C ASP A 509 -6.11 7.63 4.41
N ASN A 510 -6.00 8.91 4.80
CA ASN A 510 -4.74 9.49 5.28
C ASN A 510 -4.79 10.04 6.71
N ASN A 511 -5.98 10.06 7.34
CA ASN A 511 -6.23 10.66 8.65
C ASN A 511 -5.73 12.13 8.76
N GLN A 512 -5.69 12.88 7.66
CA GLN A 512 -5.34 14.30 7.67
C GLN A 512 -6.60 15.16 7.65
N TRP A 513 -6.63 16.21 8.46
CA TRP A 513 -7.73 17.18 8.45
C TRP A 513 -7.62 18.08 7.23
N GLY A 514 -8.71 18.19 6.47
CA GLY A 514 -8.83 19.12 5.33
C GLY A 514 -10.22 19.72 5.28
N VAL A 515 -10.42 20.72 4.40
CA VAL A 515 -11.76 21.27 4.13
C VAL A 515 -12.64 20.16 3.58
N ALA A 516 -13.84 20.01 4.14
CA ALA A 516 -14.75 18.95 3.75
C ALA A 516 -15.34 19.23 2.37
N VAL A 517 -15.09 18.30 1.44
CA VAL A 517 -15.78 18.19 0.15
C VAL A 517 -16.06 16.70 -0.11
N PRO A 518 -17.15 16.34 -0.81
CA PRO A 518 -17.41 14.95 -1.16
C PRO A 518 -16.32 14.37 -2.07
N PRO A 519 -16.02 13.06 -1.96
CA PRO A 519 -16.61 12.11 -1.02
C PRO A 519 -15.95 12.15 0.37
N LEU A 520 -16.76 12.04 1.42
CA LEU A 520 -16.25 11.97 2.81
C LEU A 520 -15.72 10.57 3.17
N HIS A 521 -16.25 9.53 2.52
CA HIS A 521 -15.90 8.13 2.74
C HIS A 521 -15.33 7.52 1.45
N GLU A 522 -14.75 6.32 1.56
CA GLU A 522 -14.56 5.47 0.37
C GLU A 522 -15.94 5.07 -0.17
N ALA A 523 -16.37 5.75 -1.23
CA ALA A 523 -17.70 5.65 -1.80
C ALA A 523 -17.66 5.48 -3.32
N PHE A 524 -18.69 4.84 -3.86
CA PHE A 524 -18.80 4.59 -5.30
C PHE A 524 -18.99 5.91 -6.05
N GLN A 525 -18.40 6.05 -7.25
CA GLN A 525 -18.61 7.21 -8.15
C GLN A 525 -18.34 8.61 -7.57
N GLY A 526 -17.54 8.74 -6.50
CA GLY A 526 -17.33 10.05 -5.84
C GLY A 526 -18.63 10.60 -5.25
N ALA A 527 -19.39 9.73 -4.59
CA ALA A 527 -20.72 10.03 -4.09
C ALA A 527 -20.76 11.06 -2.96
N ILE A 528 -21.92 11.70 -2.81
CA ILE A 528 -22.32 12.43 -1.60
C ILE A 528 -22.91 11.48 -0.56
N GLY A 529 -22.61 11.75 0.70
CA GLY A 529 -23.33 11.18 1.85
C GLY A 529 -24.15 12.26 2.56
N PRO A 530 -25.01 11.88 3.52
CA PRO A 530 -25.76 12.84 4.32
C PRO A 530 -24.86 13.76 5.17
N GLY A 531 -23.62 13.33 5.47
CA GLY A 531 -22.64 14.12 6.21
C GLY A 531 -22.24 15.44 5.54
N ASP A 532 -22.26 15.48 4.20
CA ASP A 532 -21.87 16.66 3.42
C ASP A 532 -22.83 17.84 3.68
N TRP A 533 -24.13 17.62 3.44
CA TRP A 533 -25.14 18.64 3.63
C TRP A 533 -25.57 18.82 5.08
N PHE A 534 -25.31 17.83 5.94
CA PHE A 534 -25.38 18.00 7.39
C PHE A 534 -24.50 19.15 7.85
N ALA A 535 -23.21 19.10 7.50
CA ALA A 535 -22.25 20.10 7.96
C ALA A 535 -22.52 21.50 7.37
N LYS A 536 -22.84 21.55 6.07
CA LYS A 536 -23.19 22.80 5.38
C LYS A 536 -24.42 23.48 5.97
N THR A 537 -25.38 22.71 6.47
CA THR A 537 -26.59 23.26 7.09
C THR A 537 -26.33 23.73 8.52
N ILE A 538 -25.51 23.02 9.29
CA ILE A 538 -25.20 23.40 10.67
C ILE A 538 -24.34 24.66 10.75
N ILE A 539 -23.32 24.77 9.88
CA ILE A 539 -22.35 25.86 9.99
C ILE A 539 -22.99 27.25 9.88
N GLU A 540 -24.13 27.37 9.20
CA GLU A 540 -24.91 28.60 9.05
C GLU A 540 -25.53 29.09 10.37
N ARG A 541 -25.62 28.22 11.40
CA ARG A 541 -26.14 28.55 12.73
C ARG A 541 -25.06 28.81 13.76
N LEU A 542 -23.81 28.43 13.48
CA LEU A 542 -22.73 28.52 14.44
C LEU A 542 -22.05 29.89 14.43
N PRO A 543 -21.64 30.41 15.61
CA PRO A 543 -20.82 31.61 15.74
C PRO A 543 -19.67 31.66 14.75
N GLU A 544 -19.31 32.85 14.25
CA GLU A 544 -18.35 33.02 13.15
C GLU A 544 -16.99 32.31 13.35
N ASN A 545 -16.54 32.18 14.60
CA ASN A 545 -15.27 31.53 14.96
C ASN A 545 -15.38 30.01 15.16
N ASP A 546 -16.59 29.46 15.24
CA ASP A 546 -16.81 28.04 15.47
C ASP A 546 -16.62 27.25 14.16
N THR A 547 -16.14 26.02 14.30
CA THR A 547 -15.81 25.14 13.17
C THR A 547 -16.45 23.77 13.34
N ILE A 548 -16.73 23.09 12.22
CA ILE A 548 -17.27 21.74 12.17
C ILE A 548 -16.16 20.76 11.82
N GLY A 549 -16.08 19.63 12.52
CA GLY A 549 -15.18 18.51 12.24
C GLY A 549 -15.95 17.22 11.96
N LEU A 550 -15.94 16.76 10.72
CA LEU A 550 -16.52 15.47 10.34
C LEU A 550 -15.49 14.36 10.54
N ILE A 551 -15.94 13.24 11.12
CA ILE A 551 -15.12 12.05 11.34
C ILE A 551 -15.76 10.88 10.56
N PRO A 552 -15.42 10.73 9.27
CA PRO A 552 -15.94 9.67 8.41
C PRO A 552 -15.50 8.29 8.88
N CYS A 553 -16.45 7.39 9.15
CA CYS A 553 -16.23 6.06 9.69
C CYS A 553 -17.23 5.01 9.15
N ALA A 554 -17.98 5.32 8.09
CA ALA A 554 -18.86 4.37 7.41
C ALA A 554 -18.13 3.54 6.35
N ILE A 555 -18.58 2.29 6.17
CA ILE A 555 -18.03 1.35 5.17
C ILE A 555 -19.17 0.60 4.49
N SER A 556 -19.28 0.75 3.17
CA SER A 556 -20.30 0.09 2.35
C SER A 556 -20.20 -1.44 2.40
N GLY A 557 -21.34 -2.14 2.40
CA GLY A 557 -21.40 -3.60 2.37
C GLY A 557 -21.08 -4.31 3.69
N GLU A 558 -20.56 -3.61 4.69
CA GLU A 558 -20.13 -4.21 5.96
C GLU A 558 -21.29 -4.49 6.92
N LYS A 559 -21.16 -5.51 7.76
CA LYS A 559 -22.14 -5.80 8.82
C LYS A 559 -21.86 -4.98 10.08
N ILE A 560 -22.85 -4.79 10.95
CA ILE A 560 -22.68 -4.09 12.24
C ILE A 560 -21.58 -4.72 13.09
N GLU A 561 -21.45 -6.04 13.05
CA GLU A 561 -20.41 -6.80 13.75
C GLU A 561 -18.99 -6.33 13.40
N THR A 562 -18.75 -5.86 12.17
CA THR A 562 -17.46 -5.29 11.74
C THR A 562 -17.05 -4.11 12.62
N PHE A 563 -18.03 -3.32 13.08
CA PHE A 563 -17.80 -2.12 13.87
C PHE A 563 -17.83 -2.39 15.37
N MET A 564 -18.28 -3.54 15.85
CA MET A 564 -18.45 -3.85 17.28
C MET A 564 -17.12 -4.06 18.00
N LYS A 565 -17.05 -3.68 19.28
CA LYS A 565 -15.84 -3.81 20.12
C LYS A 565 -15.34 -5.24 20.25
N ASN A 566 -16.26 -6.17 20.48
CA ASN A 566 -15.93 -7.58 20.63
C ASN A 566 -16.07 -8.28 19.27
N GLY A 567 -14.94 -8.63 18.67
CA GLY A 567 -14.88 -9.40 17.42
C GLY A 567 -14.94 -8.57 16.13
N GLY A 568 -15.21 -7.26 16.20
CA GLY A 568 -15.19 -6.37 15.05
C GLY A 568 -13.80 -5.89 14.68
N SER A 569 -13.50 -5.84 13.39
CA SER A 569 -12.18 -5.44 12.87
C SER A 569 -11.98 -3.91 12.83
N LYS A 570 -13.06 -3.12 12.93
CA LYS A 570 -13.02 -1.66 12.74
C LYS A 570 -13.31 -0.84 13.99
N TYR A 571 -13.68 -1.45 15.12
CA TYR A 571 -13.96 -0.70 16.35
C TYR A 571 -12.78 0.19 16.79
N ASN A 572 -11.57 -0.38 16.88
CA ASN A 572 -10.38 0.39 17.26
C ASN A 572 -10.00 1.48 16.25
N TRP A 573 -10.33 1.27 14.97
CA TRP A 573 -10.12 2.27 13.92
C TRP A 573 -11.06 3.48 14.13
N ILE A 574 -12.34 3.25 14.44
CA ILE A 574 -13.30 4.30 14.79
C ILE A 574 -12.83 5.08 16.03
N VAL A 575 -12.46 4.35 17.11
CA VAL A 575 -11.98 4.97 18.35
C VAL A 575 -10.73 5.81 18.08
N SER A 576 -9.78 5.32 17.29
CA SER A 576 -8.58 6.07 16.94
C SER A 576 -8.89 7.38 16.19
N ARG A 577 -9.81 7.35 15.22
CA ARG A 577 -10.21 8.54 14.45
C ARG A 577 -10.94 9.57 15.32
N ALA A 578 -11.83 9.13 16.20
CA ALA A 578 -12.47 9.99 17.18
C ALA A 578 -11.48 10.60 18.17
N ARG A 579 -10.47 9.83 18.63
CA ARG A 579 -9.40 10.34 19.50
C ARG A 579 -8.55 11.41 18.80
N MET A 580 -8.30 11.32 17.49
CA MET A 580 -7.60 12.37 16.74
C MET A 580 -8.37 13.70 16.74
N ALA A 581 -9.70 13.65 16.67
CA ALA A 581 -10.54 14.84 16.78
C ALA A 581 -10.41 15.48 18.18
N GLN A 582 -10.52 14.67 19.24
CA GLN A 582 -10.36 15.15 20.62
C GLN A 582 -8.95 15.71 20.90
N GLN A 583 -7.90 15.08 20.36
CA GLN A 583 -6.51 15.56 20.49
C GLN A 583 -6.28 16.92 19.81
N ARG A 584 -7.06 17.24 18.77
CA ARG A 584 -7.07 18.55 18.11
C ARG A 584 -7.87 19.60 18.91
N GLY A 585 -8.42 19.24 20.07
CA GLY A 585 -9.31 20.09 20.86
C GLY A 585 -10.77 20.08 20.41
N GLY A 586 -11.15 19.11 19.55
CA GLY A 586 -12.53 18.96 19.10
C GLY A 586 -13.44 18.34 20.15
N VAL A 587 -14.65 18.88 20.28
CA VAL A 587 -15.71 18.34 21.14
C VAL A 587 -16.60 17.46 20.28
N ILE A 588 -16.65 16.16 20.53
CA ILE A 588 -17.54 15.27 19.79
C ILE A 588 -18.94 15.40 20.40
N GLU A 589 -19.85 16.04 19.67
CA GLU A 589 -21.18 16.42 20.18
C GLU A 589 -22.31 15.57 19.63
N GLY A 590 -22.05 14.75 18.61
CA GLY A 590 -23.07 13.88 18.07
C GLY A 590 -22.54 12.74 17.23
N ILE A 591 -23.37 11.70 17.12
CA ILE A 591 -23.15 10.56 16.25
C ILE A 591 -24.26 10.53 15.21
N LEU A 592 -23.88 10.49 13.94
CA LEU A 592 -24.79 10.18 12.84
C LEU A 592 -24.56 8.74 12.46
N PHE A 593 -25.64 7.96 12.37
CA PHE A 593 -25.57 6.57 11.96
C PHE A 593 -26.59 6.31 10.86
N HIS A 594 -26.16 5.70 9.74
CA HIS A 594 -27.08 5.33 8.65
C HIS A 594 -26.76 3.94 8.09
N GLN A 595 -27.78 3.10 8.14
CA GLN A 595 -27.74 1.68 7.81
C GLN A 595 -27.79 1.43 6.30
N GLY A 596 -27.05 0.43 5.82
CA GLY A 596 -27.12 -0.10 4.44
C GLY A 596 -27.88 -1.42 4.38
N GLU A 597 -27.61 -2.27 3.39
CA GLU A 597 -28.31 -3.55 3.21
C GLU A 597 -27.86 -4.64 4.21
N SER A 598 -26.61 -4.58 4.65
CA SER A 598 -26.01 -5.63 5.48
C SER A 598 -26.63 -5.65 6.88
N ASN A 599 -27.20 -6.78 7.28
CA ASN A 599 -28.07 -6.99 8.46
C ASN A 599 -29.54 -6.56 8.31
N ASN A 600 -30.01 -6.24 7.10
CA ASN A 600 -31.43 -5.98 6.85
C ASN A 600 -32.32 -7.12 7.41
N GLY A 601 -33.45 -6.75 8.04
CA GLY A 601 -34.40 -7.66 8.67
C GLY A 601 -33.95 -8.43 9.93
N GLN A 602 -32.69 -8.35 10.36
CA GLN A 602 -32.20 -9.10 11.53
C GLN A 602 -32.75 -8.52 12.85
N GLN A 603 -33.52 -9.31 13.59
CA GLN A 603 -34.26 -8.84 14.77
C GLN A 603 -33.39 -8.39 15.95
N ASP A 604 -32.16 -8.88 16.04
CA ASP A 604 -31.17 -8.53 17.06
C ASP A 604 -30.34 -7.29 16.70
N TRP A 605 -30.47 -6.76 15.49
CA TRP A 605 -29.75 -5.58 15.02
C TRP A 605 -29.86 -4.36 15.95
N PRO A 606 -31.04 -4.00 16.52
CA PRO A 606 -31.12 -2.89 17.46
C PRO A 606 -30.24 -3.07 18.71
N ASN A 607 -30.09 -4.31 19.20
CA ASN A 607 -29.22 -4.62 20.34
C ASN A 607 -27.75 -4.42 19.98
N LYS A 608 -27.34 -4.82 18.77
CA LYS A 608 -25.97 -4.66 18.28
C LYS A 608 -25.60 -3.19 18.14
N VAL A 609 -26.48 -2.39 17.53
CA VAL A 609 -26.27 -0.93 17.40
C VAL A 609 -26.25 -0.25 18.76
N SER A 610 -27.18 -0.60 19.68
CA SER A 610 -27.18 -0.07 21.05
C SER A 610 -25.88 -0.40 21.79
N THR A 611 -25.37 -1.62 21.64
CA THR A 611 -24.08 -2.05 22.22
C THR A 611 -22.92 -1.25 21.64
N LEU A 612 -22.83 -1.14 20.31
CA LEU A 612 -21.79 -0.37 19.62
C LEU A 612 -21.76 1.08 20.11
N ILE A 613 -22.92 1.74 20.14
CA ILE A 613 -23.02 3.15 20.55
C ILE A 613 -22.66 3.31 22.04
N SER A 614 -23.10 2.40 22.90
CA SER A 614 -22.76 2.41 24.33
C SER A 614 -21.25 2.26 24.56
N ASP A 615 -20.63 1.30 23.87
CA ASP A 615 -19.19 1.07 23.92
C ASP A 615 -18.40 2.29 23.43
N LEU A 616 -18.81 2.90 22.30
CA LEU A 616 -18.17 4.11 21.78
C LEU A 616 -18.31 5.30 22.74
N LYS A 617 -19.54 5.58 23.25
CA LYS A 617 -19.78 6.65 24.24
C LYS A 617 -18.89 6.46 25.47
N LYS A 618 -18.76 5.22 25.97
CA LYS A 618 -17.93 4.87 27.13
C LYS A 618 -16.45 5.04 26.84
N ASP A 619 -15.94 4.41 25.79
CA ASP A 619 -14.50 4.35 25.50
C ASP A 619 -13.94 5.69 25.03
N LEU A 620 -14.78 6.58 24.49
CA LEU A 620 -14.39 7.94 24.07
C LEU A 620 -14.71 9.01 25.14
N GLY A 621 -15.48 8.64 26.19
CA GLY A 621 -15.85 9.55 27.28
C GLY A 621 -16.83 10.65 26.84
N LEU A 622 -17.82 10.30 26.01
CA LEU A 622 -18.70 11.29 25.35
C LEU A 622 -19.92 11.71 26.19
N GLY A 623 -20.19 11.04 27.30
CA GLY A 623 -21.43 11.24 28.05
C GLY A 623 -22.67 10.90 27.21
N ASP A 624 -23.77 11.62 27.43
CA ASP A 624 -25.03 11.36 26.74
C ASP A 624 -25.27 12.28 25.53
N ILE A 625 -24.29 12.37 24.63
CA ILE A 625 -24.45 13.11 23.37
C ILE A 625 -25.56 12.52 22.49
N PRO A 626 -26.21 13.36 21.65
CA PRO A 626 -27.24 12.91 20.72
C PRO A 626 -26.74 11.90 19.68
N VAL A 627 -27.59 10.92 19.39
CA VAL A 627 -27.38 9.89 18.34
C VAL A 627 -28.52 9.98 17.35
N LEU A 628 -28.22 10.35 16.11
CA LEU A 628 -29.21 10.46 15.05
C LEU A 628 -29.10 9.26 14.11
N VAL A 629 -30.22 8.61 13.85
CA VAL A 629 -30.27 7.40 13.02
C VAL A 629 -31.22 7.56 11.85
N GLY A 630 -30.75 7.29 10.65
CA GLY A 630 -31.52 7.48 9.42
C GLY A 630 -32.39 6.26 9.09
N GLU A 631 -33.65 6.50 8.74
CA GLU A 631 -34.47 5.50 8.07
C GLU A 631 -33.93 5.18 6.67
N LEU A 632 -34.21 3.96 6.20
CA LEU A 632 -33.96 3.50 4.84
C LEU A 632 -35.11 3.91 3.91
N LEU A 633 -34.85 3.86 2.61
CA LEU A 633 -35.81 4.22 1.58
C LEU A 633 -37.10 3.38 1.70
N TYR A 634 -38.26 4.05 1.85
CA TYR A 634 -39.56 3.37 1.98
C TYR A 634 -40.01 2.62 0.72
N THR A 635 -39.53 3.03 -0.46
CA THR A 635 -39.76 2.33 -1.73
C THR A 635 -38.68 1.29 -2.04
N GLY A 636 -37.65 1.17 -1.19
CA GLY A 636 -36.51 0.32 -1.41
C GLY A 636 -36.68 -1.10 -0.87
N SER A 637 -35.79 -2.00 -1.27
CA SER A 637 -35.83 -3.42 -0.88
C SER A 637 -35.61 -3.65 0.62
N CYS A 638 -35.05 -2.67 1.34
CA CYS A 638 -34.83 -2.71 2.78
C CYS A 638 -35.85 -1.90 3.61
N ALA A 639 -36.96 -1.43 3.03
CA ALA A 639 -37.96 -0.60 3.72
C ALA A 639 -38.47 -1.21 5.05
N GLY A 640 -38.64 -2.53 5.11
CA GLY A 640 -39.07 -3.24 6.32
C GLY A 640 -38.13 -3.06 7.52
N HIS A 641 -36.84 -2.76 7.29
CA HIS A 641 -35.88 -2.49 8.34
C HIS A 641 -36.20 -1.24 9.16
N ASN A 642 -37.00 -0.31 8.62
CA ASN A 642 -37.41 0.88 9.37
C ASN A 642 -38.17 0.52 10.65
N THR A 643 -38.82 -0.64 10.72
CA THR A 643 -39.41 -1.15 11.98
C THR A 643 -38.36 -1.38 13.08
N LEU A 644 -37.13 -1.72 12.72
CA LEU A 644 -36.00 -1.94 13.63
C LEU A 644 -35.27 -0.62 13.95
N VAL A 645 -35.07 0.24 12.95
CA VAL A 645 -34.53 1.61 13.15
C VAL A 645 -35.39 2.37 14.17
N ASN A 646 -36.71 2.32 14.02
CA ASN A 646 -37.67 3.00 14.91
C ASN A 646 -37.72 2.45 16.35
N ARG A 647 -37.04 1.33 16.64
CA ARG A 647 -36.87 0.81 18.02
C ARG A 647 -35.66 1.40 18.73
N LEU A 648 -34.69 1.98 18.03
CA LEU A 648 -33.46 2.48 18.66
C LEU A 648 -33.68 3.56 19.73
N PRO A 649 -34.62 4.52 19.57
CA PRO A 649 -34.89 5.53 20.62
C PRO A 649 -35.33 4.94 21.97
N SER A 650 -35.94 3.75 22.00
CA SER A 650 -36.31 3.10 23.27
C SER A 650 -35.14 2.34 23.93
N MET A 651 -34.00 2.24 23.24
CA MET A 651 -32.85 1.42 23.65
C MET A 651 -31.56 2.23 23.84
N ILE A 652 -31.48 3.40 23.22
CA ILE A 652 -30.30 4.27 23.27
C ILE A 652 -30.77 5.61 23.83
N PRO A 653 -30.27 6.05 25.00
CA PRO A 653 -30.53 7.38 25.52
C PRO A 653 -30.09 8.47 24.52
N ASN A 654 -30.88 9.55 24.47
CA ASN A 654 -30.67 10.68 23.57
C ASN A 654 -30.57 10.28 22.08
N CYS A 655 -31.40 9.32 21.65
CA CYS A 655 -31.42 8.80 20.29
C CYS A 655 -32.69 9.21 19.53
N TYR A 656 -32.53 9.66 18.28
CA TYR A 656 -33.62 10.14 17.45
C TYR A 656 -33.54 9.56 16.04
N VAL A 657 -34.70 9.28 15.46
CA VAL A 657 -34.82 8.80 14.09
C VAL A 657 -35.03 9.98 13.14
N ILE A 658 -34.28 9.98 12.04
CA ILE A 658 -34.41 10.92 10.94
C ILE A 658 -35.20 10.26 9.83
N SER A 659 -36.36 10.83 9.53
CA SER A 659 -37.31 10.17 8.65
C SER A 659 -36.94 10.24 7.17
N ALA A 660 -37.12 9.13 6.48
CA ALA A 660 -36.99 9.01 5.03
C ALA A 660 -38.28 9.40 4.27
N GLN A 661 -39.33 9.84 4.97
CA GLN A 661 -40.63 10.12 4.36
C GLN A 661 -40.51 11.19 3.26
N GLY A 662 -41.07 10.89 2.09
CA GLY A 662 -41.05 11.77 0.92
C GLY A 662 -39.72 11.79 0.15
N LEU A 663 -38.75 10.97 0.55
CA LEU A 663 -37.47 10.85 -0.16
C LEU A 663 -37.53 9.72 -1.20
N SER A 664 -36.73 9.87 -2.26
CA SER A 664 -36.74 9.00 -3.43
C SER A 664 -35.41 8.27 -3.61
N GLY A 665 -35.48 7.06 -4.15
CA GLY A 665 -34.31 6.26 -4.49
C GLY A 665 -33.61 6.74 -5.76
N ASP A 666 -32.33 6.37 -5.91
CA ASP A 666 -31.58 6.61 -7.13
C ASP A 666 -32.03 5.64 -8.24
N PRO A 667 -32.55 6.11 -9.39
CA PRO A 667 -32.93 5.24 -10.49
C PRO A 667 -31.75 4.44 -11.09
N ALA A 668 -30.51 4.91 -10.91
CA ALA A 668 -29.31 4.21 -11.34
C ALA A 668 -28.86 3.13 -10.35
N ASP A 669 -29.43 3.09 -9.14
CA ASP A 669 -29.19 2.01 -8.19
C ASP A 669 -30.04 0.79 -8.52
N PHE A 670 -29.43 -0.16 -9.23
CA PHE A 670 -30.09 -1.42 -9.61
C PHE A 670 -30.56 -2.25 -8.39
N TRP A 671 -29.99 -2.03 -7.20
CA TRP A 671 -30.38 -2.73 -5.98
C TRP A 671 -31.56 -2.08 -5.25
N GLY A 672 -31.91 -0.85 -5.61
CA GLY A 672 -32.99 -0.07 -5.00
C GLY A 672 -32.78 0.15 -3.49
N LEU A 673 -31.55 0.43 -3.08
CA LEU A 673 -31.12 0.56 -1.69
C LEU A 673 -30.88 2.02 -1.29
N HIS A 674 -30.38 2.82 -2.23
CA HIS A 674 -29.82 4.14 -1.94
C HIS A 674 -30.72 5.27 -2.41
N PHE A 675 -30.61 6.39 -1.71
CA PHE A 675 -31.28 7.64 -2.05
C PHE A 675 -30.65 8.28 -3.28
N ASN A 676 -31.46 8.95 -4.10
CA ASN A 676 -30.93 9.82 -5.16
C ASN A 676 -30.20 11.03 -4.56
N HIS A 677 -29.54 11.81 -5.41
CA HIS A 677 -28.81 13.00 -5.02
C HIS A 677 -29.65 13.94 -4.14
N ASP A 678 -30.76 14.46 -4.65
CA ASP A 678 -31.59 15.47 -3.97
C ASP A 678 -32.14 14.95 -2.63
N SER A 679 -32.46 13.66 -2.58
CA SER A 679 -32.91 13.00 -1.36
C SER A 679 -31.80 12.87 -0.34
N THR A 680 -30.55 12.62 -0.77
CA THR A 680 -29.37 12.57 0.11
C THR A 680 -29.05 13.95 0.69
N VAL A 681 -29.14 14.99 -0.14
CA VAL A 681 -29.03 16.40 0.28
C VAL A 681 -30.08 16.74 1.34
N GLU A 682 -31.35 16.42 1.06
CA GLU A 682 -32.45 16.65 1.99
C GLU A 682 -32.28 15.82 3.28
N PHE A 683 -31.77 14.59 3.18
CA PHE A 683 -31.48 13.77 4.36
C PHE A 683 -30.42 14.44 5.25
N GLY A 684 -29.34 14.96 4.68
CA GLY A 684 -28.31 15.71 5.41
C GLY A 684 -28.88 16.95 6.12
N LYS A 685 -29.76 17.71 5.44
CA LYS A 685 -30.48 18.85 6.03
C LYS A 685 -31.39 18.43 7.20
N ARG A 686 -32.07 17.29 7.09
CA ARG A 686 -32.91 16.75 8.18
C ARG A 686 -32.09 16.31 9.39
N TYR A 687 -30.95 15.64 9.17
CA TYR A 687 -29.99 15.36 10.24
C TYR A 687 -29.55 16.64 10.94
N ALA A 688 -29.18 17.68 10.17
CA ALA A 688 -28.70 18.94 10.72
C ALA A 688 -29.78 19.63 11.56
N LYS A 689 -30.98 19.76 11.02
CA LYS A 689 -32.12 20.37 11.72
C LYS A 689 -32.41 19.69 13.05
N LYS A 690 -32.41 18.35 13.08
CA LYS A 690 -32.64 17.61 14.32
C LYS A 690 -31.46 17.76 15.29
N MET A 691 -30.22 17.75 14.80
CA MET A 691 -29.04 17.94 15.65
C MET A 691 -29.05 19.32 16.33
N ILE A 692 -29.35 20.38 15.56
CA ILE A 692 -29.53 21.74 16.06
C ILE A 692 -30.60 21.79 17.16
N GLU A 693 -31.76 21.18 16.91
CA GLU A 693 -32.87 21.12 17.86
C GLU A 693 -32.45 20.48 19.20
N VAL A 694 -31.74 19.35 19.15
CA VAL A 694 -31.39 18.58 20.37
C VAL A 694 -30.17 19.12 21.11
N LEU A 695 -29.27 19.83 20.41
CA LEU A 695 -28.16 20.55 21.04
C LEU A 695 -28.57 21.93 21.55
N GLY A 696 -29.72 22.46 21.11
CA GLY A 696 -30.21 23.79 21.49
C GLY A 696 -29.47 24.93 20.80
N TRP A 697 -29.05 24.73 19.55
CA TRP A 697 -28.35 25.72 18.72
C TRP A 697 -29.28 26.65 17.94
#